data_AF-A0A1H8BXP4-F1
#
_entry.id   AF-A0A1H8BXP4-F1
#
_cell.length_a   1.000
_cell.length_b   1.000
_cell.length_c   1.000
_cell.angle_alpha   90.00
_cell.angle_beta   90.00
_cell.angle_gamma   90.00
#
_symmetry.space_group_name_H-M   'P 1'
#
loop_
_entity.id
_entity.type
_entity.pdbx_description
1 polymer ?
#
loop_
_entity_poly.entity_id
_entity_poly.type
_entity_poly.pdbx_seq_one_letter_code
_entity_poly.pdbx_strand_id
1 'polypeptide(L)'
;MNQRVFNMVIGAVKGLLPFCLLTFLPLTMSAQTNEQMGGVYYAYPVTETVLAEAPEGYKPFYISHYGRHGSRWLTNDNRYIWVNKHFEDQKNLTKLGLDVRKRLNKIWKNAKGNGGQLTKLGGRQHRGIAKRMYQNFPQLFTAEAHLTAHSSTVSRCKTSMENFVAELKSQNPSILLDPITREEDMAWIAYTSPEQKALEGRTNVPLKISPDRFVKALFKDPSKVKDPTKLLMELHTIASDMQDVELDVSLYDLFTPEEMQAVYAKNNESMTIVHGDVIGNEGIPARCAISLWQRIEADAETAIAYGGVGADLRFGHDSNLFRLMTLMGLDIQGKPMDDLLPMAANLQIVFYRNTQGEVLVQFLRNERSMGFMTWKELKQQVNDRIHHFGHLQRLCALNTMVGTAPANTKTAGLFGKGSEEHGQTLPAVLVPNGQNFWTPQTRDTEKKCVAPYYYTDSLFQGIRNSHWVVGGCTQDYGSFTLAALGGSLRLRPEERATPFSHSEEVSHPHYYAVRLPDEHLKLELTATSHTAIFRITPEQDGPVHIVLNHNSDEGEGYLEVNNVDGIVYGYNPVHRIYQGWGEQAGIDGHYLLQCYDPITDYGCDSLCVWLTFQGKAHEPIILKAASSFTSKTGAERNFAFEAEGHDFESMMQQTAQQWIDRVHTIDVEDQDTAKVNQFYGALYRASFLPREMSDTDGTYPKFANGELVEGSERKYYGDFSMWDTYRALHPLYTLIAPKESADMMQSLVTMYEEGGWLPIFPCWNSYTAAMIGDHCAATLADAYVKGIRDFDYEKAYEGMRKNAFETPASFEDYKNGMGRRALTSYLKYGYIPLEDGVKEAFHQDEQTSRTLEYAFDDFAVAQLAKALGKEEDYQELMRRSENWRNVINPKTGYCDGRYQTGKFEDNTDFIHRKPYITEGATCHYTWYVPQNVEGLVGMLGGQEKFEAKLDSLFTEGRYWHGNEPCHQIAYLYDFVGKREKTIERVAHILDTEYNDTPGGLSGNDDAGQMSAWYVFSSMGFYPVCPATSRYMLAAPRFQKVTLNLQDGKQYTITPTSLPKDRNYITQEEILQGN
;
A
#
# COMPACT_ATOMS: atom_id res chain seq x y z
N MET A 1 -15.59 28.40 -31.07
CA MET A 1 -14.69 28.77 -29.97
C MET A 1 -14.49 27.54 -29.10
N ASN A 2 -13.37 26.83 -29.16
CA ASN A 2 -12.50 26.58 -30.30
C ASN A 2 -11.79 25.27 -29.98
N GLN A 3 -11.80 24.39 -30.98
CA GLN A 3 -10.83 23.37 -31.44
C GLN A 3 -9.37 23.36 -30.90
N ARG A 4 -9.01 24.11 -29.85
CA ARG A 4 -7.68 24.17 -29.22
C ARG A 4 -7.56 23.35 -27.93
N VAL A 5 -8.66 23.01 -27.25
CA VAL A 5 -8.62 22.16 -26.03
C VAL A 5 -8.57 20.67 -26.38
N PHE A 6 -9.18 20.25 -27.49
CA PHE A 6 -9.12 18.87 -27.99
C PHE A 6 -7.71 18.46 -28.50
N ASN A 7 -6.86 19.45 -28.84
CA ASN A 7 -5.48 19.22 -29.29
C ASN A 7 -4.44 19.29 -28.16
N MET A 8 -4.84 19.60 -26.91
CA MET A 8 -3.91 19.68 -25.77
C MET A 8 -3.93 18.43 -24.89
N VAL A 9 -4.99 17.62 -24.97
CA VAL A 9 -5.12 16.32 -24.26
C VAL A 9 -4.53 15.15 -25.09
N ILE A 10 -4.29 15.33 -26.40
CA ILE A 10 -3.60 14.36 -27.27
C ILE A 10 -2.09 14.68 -27.37
N GLY A 11 -1.51 15.20 -26.28
CA GLY A 11 -0.09 15.54 -26.17
C GLY A 11 0.71 14.61 -25.24
N ALA A 12 0.05 13.86 -24.36
CA ALA A 12 0.69 12.98 -23.36
C ALA A 12 0.40 11.48 -23.56
N VAL A 13 -0.32 11.10 -24.64
CA VAL A 13 -0.62 9.71 -25.00
C VAL A 13 -0.19 9.41 -26.45
N LYS A 14 1.03 9.83 -26.80
CA LYS A 14 1.68 9.49 -28.07
C LYS A 14 3.10 8.98 -27.81
N GLY A 15 3.16 7.79 -27.23
CA GLY A 15 4.36 6.98 -27.10
C GLY A 15 4.11 5.47 -27.17
N LEU A 16 2.86 5.04 -27.40
CA LEU A 16 2.47 3.65 -27.53
C LEU A 16 1.43 3.54 -28.67
N LEU A 17 1.60 2.52 -29.51
CA LEU A 17 0.96 2.25 -30.82
C LEU A 17 1.61 2.97 -32.02
N PRO A 18 2.19 2.16 -32.92
CA PRO A 18 1.33 1.55 -33.93
C PRO A 18 1.53 0.04 -34.02
N PHE A 19 0.47 -0.74 -33.84
CA PHE A 19 0.22 -1.99 -34.59
C PHE A 19 -1.17 -2.52 -34.23
N CYS A 20 -2.21 -1.98 -34.86
CA CYS A 20 -3.52 -2.61 -34.92
C CYS A 20 -4.23 -2.15 -36.19
N LEU A 21 -3.85 -2.75 -37.33
CA LEU A 21 -4.67 -2.89 -38.52
C LEU A 21 -3.91 -3.74 -39.56
N LEU A 22 -3.97 -5.06 -39.40
CA LEU A 22 -3.78 -6.01 -40.49
C LEU A 22 -4.69 -7.23 -40.22
N THR A 23 -5.88 -7.14 -40.80
CA THR A 23 -6.68 -8.24 -41.39
C THR A 23 -6.47 -9.66 -40.88
N PHE A 24 -7.55 -10.21 -40.29
CA PHE A 24 -7.82 -11.63 -40.03
C PHE A 24 -7.36 -12.55 -41.16
N LEU A 25 -6.20 -13.17 -40.98
CA LEU A 25 -5.89 -14.52 -41.45
C LEU A 25 -6.01 -15.43 -40.23
N PRO A 26 -6.61 -16.64 -40.33
CA PRO A 26 -6.60 -17.56 -39.22
C PRO A 26 -5.15 -17.97 -38.97
N LEU A 27 -4.54 -17.39 -37.93
CA LEU A 27 -3.33 -17.93 -37.32
C LEU A 27 -3.71 -19.32 -36.83
N THR A 28 -3.39 -20.31 -37.64
CA THR A 28 -3.29 -21.69 -37.18
C THR A 28 -2.16 -21.70 -36.16
N MET A 29 -2.47 -21.50 -34.88
CA MET A 29 -1.54 -21.87 -33.83
C MET A 29 -1.31 -23.38 -33.98
N SER A 30 -0.12 -23.76 -34.45
CA SER A 30 0.31 -25.15 -34.38
C SER A 30 0.15 -25.61 -32.93
N ALA A 31 -0.48 -26.77 -32.73
CA ALA A 31 -0.50 -27.40 -31.41
C ALA A 31 0.95 -27.56 -30.90
N GLN A 32 1.17 -27.24 -29.63
CA GLN A 32 2.48 -27.36 -28.98
C GLN A 32 2.91 -28.84 -28.97
N THR A 33 4.17 -29.13 -29.30
CA THR A 33 4.66 -30.52 -29.30
C THR A 33 4.90 -31.02 -27.87
N ASN A 34 5.03 -32.34 -27.70
CA ASN A 34 5.35 -32.94 -26.40
C ASN A 34 6.71 -32.48 -25.86
N GLU A 35 7.68 -32.25 -26.75
CA GLU A 35 9.00 -31.71 -26.40
C GLU A 35 8.89 -30.29 -25.85
N GLN A 36 8.10 -29.43 -26.52
CA GLN A 36 7.82 -28.06 -26.07
C GLN A 36 7.10 -28.04 -24.72
N MET A 37 6.16 -28.97 -24.48
CA MET A 37 5.54 -29.15 -23.17
C MET A 37 6.51 -29.62 -22.06
N GLY A 38 7.79 -29.87 -22.40
CA GLY A 38 8.87 -29.96 -21.41
C GLY A 38 9.20 -28.63 -20.71
N GLY A 39 8.72 -27.50 -21.22
CA GLY A 39 8.87 -26.17 -20.62
C GLY A 39 10.33 -25.80 -20.39
N VAL A 40 10.74 -25.64 -19.13
CA VAL A 40 12.14 -25.35 -18.78
C VAL A 40 13.13 -26.47 -19.14
N TYR A 41 12.66 -27.67 -19.49
CA TYR A 41 13.45 -28.80 -20.01
C TYR A 41 13.40 -28.92 -21.54
N TYR A 42 12.73 -27.99 -22.23
CA TYR A 42 12.76 -27.96 -23.68
C TYR A 42 14.19 -27.65 -24.15
N ALA A 43 14.77 -28.49 -25.00
CA ALA A 43 16.10 -28.25 -25.54
C ALA A 43 16.07 -26.98 -26.41
N TYR A 44 17.17 -26.21 -26.37
CA TYR A 44 17.28 -24.98 -27.16
C TYR A 44 16.92 -25.25 -28.63
N PRO A 45 15.87 -24.61 -29.19
CA PRO A 45 15.59 -24.75 -30.60
C PRO A 45 16.70 -24.03 -31.36
N VAL A 46 17.41 -24.73 -32.24
CA VAL A 46 18.40 -24.08 -33.11
C VAL A 46 17.64 -23.10 -34.02
N THR A 47 17.82 -21.80 -33.82
CA THR A 47 17.15 -20.76 -34.59
C THR A 47 18.07 -20.26 -35.71
N GLU A 48 17.61 -20.37 -36.96
CA GLU A 48 18.10 -19.50 -38.04
C GLU A 48 17.44 -18.13 -37.83
N THR A 49 18.16 -17.18 -37.24
CA THR A 49 17.59 -15.87 -36.92
C THR A 49 18.17 -14.80 -37.84
N VAL A 50 17.30 -14.09 -38.55
CA VAL A 50 17.65 -12.85 -39.24
C VAL A 50 17.62 -11.72 -38.20
N LEU A 51 18.77 -11.13 -37.91
CA LEU A 51 18.83 -9.97 -37.02
C LEU A 51 18.17 -8.76 -37.67
N ALA A 52 17.42 -7.98 -36.89
CA ALA A 52 16.94 -6.69 -37.35
C ALA A 52 18.15 -5.77 -37.62
N GLU A 53 18.15 -5.07 -38.75
CA GLU A 53 19.20 -4.10 -39.07
C GLU A 53 19.18 -2.97 -38.04
N ALA A 54 20.37 -2.57 -37.60
CA ALA A 54 20.51 -1.38 -36.76
C ALA A 54 20.07 -0.13 -37.54
N PRO A 55 19.49 0.88 -36.86
CA PRO A 55 19.19 2.16 -37.49
C PRO A 55 20.41 2.75 -38.21
N GLU A 56 20.18 3.48 -39.30
CA GLU A 56 21.26 4.05 -40.10
C GLU A 56 22.22 4.90 -39.25
N GLY A 57 23.54 4.68 -39.41
CA GLY A 57 24.58 5.39 -38.69
C GLY A 57 24.99 4.79 -37.34
N TYR A 58 24.28 3.78 -36.84
CA TYR A 58 24.63 3.08 -35.60
C TYR A 58 25.51 1.85 -35.87
N LYS A 59 26.60 1.71 -35.10
CA LYS A 59 27.50 0.55 -35.16
C LYS A 59 27.57 -0.15 -33.80
N PRO A 60 27.48 -1.48 -33.73
CA PRO A 60 27.60 -2.19 -32.46
C PRO A 60 29.03 -2.07 -31.95
N PHE A 61 29.18 -1.82 -30.66
CA PHE A 61 30.49 -1.70 -29.99
C PHE A 61 30.57 -2.52 -28.70
N TYR A 62 29.46 -2.94 -28.10
CA TYR A 62 29.50 -3.70 -26.85
C TYR A 62 28.34 -4.70 -26.74
N ILE A 63 28.57 -5.86 -26.11
CA ILE A 63 27.51 -6.84 -25.80
C ILE A 63 27.56 -7.21 -24.32
N SER A 64 26.42 -7.12 -23.65
CA SER A 64 26.21 -7.78 -22.35
C SER A 64 25.38 -9.06 -22.57
N HIS A 65 25.95 -10.22 -22.24
CA HIS A 65 25.30 -11.52 -22.40
C HIS A 65 25.02 -12.16 -21.05
N TYR A 66 23.80 -12.69 -20.87
CA TYR A 66 23.48 -13.64 -19.80
C TYR A 66 22.92 -14.93 -20.38
N GLY A 67 23.66 -16.03 -20.22
CA GLY A 67 23.30 -17.37 -20.70
C GLY A 67 22.90 -18.31 -19.57
N ARG A 68 21.74 -18.95 -19.70
CA ARG A 68 21.37 -20.13 -18.92
C ARG A 68 22.28 -21.30 -19.31
N HIS A 69 22.59 -22.19 -18.36
CA HIS A 69 23.26 -23.46 -18.70
C HIS A 69 22.53 -24.24 -19.81
N GLY A 70 23.28 -25.02 -20.59
CA GLY A 70 22.71 -25.86 -21.64
C GLY A 70 21.99 -27.10 -21.11
N SER A 71 21.57 -27.96 -22.04
CA SER A 71 20.99 -29.27 -21.78
C SER A 71 21.84 -30.08 -20.80
N ARG A 72 21.16 -30.74 -19.86
CA ARG A 72 21.77 -31.47 -18.73
C ARG A 72 20.97 -32.73 -18.43
N TRP A 73 21.54 -33.67 -17.70
CA TRP A 73 20.74 -34.69 -17.01
C TRP A 73 19.90 -34.04 -15.90
N LEU A 74 18.87 -34.74 -15.39
CA LEU A 74 18.14 -34.33 -14.18
C LEU A 74 19.08 -33.92 -13.05
N THR A 75 18.64 -32.97 -12.23
CA THR A 75 19.46 -32.25 -11.25
C THR A 75 20.21 -33.13 -10.23
N ASN A 76 19.76 -34.37 -10.01
CA ASN A 76 20.33 -35.31 -9.03
C ASN A 76 19.95 -36.76 -9.37
N ASP A 77 20.91 -37.68 -9.26
CA ASP A 77 20.74 -39.14 -9.37
C ASP A 77 19.58 -39.69 -8.51
N ASN A 78 19.35 -39.14 -7.31
CA ASN A 78 18.29 -39.58 -6.41
C ASN A 78 16.89 -39.45 -7.01
N ARG A 79 16.67 -38.55 -7.98
CA ARG A 79 15.39 -38.43 -8.68
C ARG A 79 15.10 -39.69 -9.50
N TYR A 80 16.09 -40.15 -10.28
CA TYR A 80 15.97 -41.41 -11.02
C TYR A 80 15.83 -42.61 -10.08
N ILE A 81 16.62 -42.66 -9.00
CA ILE A 81 16.55 -43.74 -8.00
C ILE A 81 15.15 -43.81 -7.38
N TRP A 82 14.57 -42.66 -7.04
CA TRP A 82 13.23 -42.58 -6.46
C TRP A 82 12.15 -43.09 -7.43
N VAL A 83 12.21 -42.69 -8.71
CA VAL A 83 11.27 -43.20 -9.73
C VAL A 83 11.46 -44.71 -9.92
N ASN A 84 12.71 -45.18 -10.11
CA ASN A 84 13.03 -46.58 -10.36
C ASN A 84 12.56 -47.51 -9.23
N LYS A 85 12.59 -47.04 -7.98
CA LYS A 85 12.12 -47.79 -6.81
C LYS A 85 10.67 -48.24 -6.93
N HIS A 86 9.80 -47.45 -7.57
CA HIS A 86 8.41 -47.82 -7.80
C HIS A 86 8.27 -49.03 -8.73
N PHE A 87 9.23 -49.24 -9.64
CA PHE A 87 9.21 -50.29 -10.64
C PHE A 87 9.98 -51.55 -10.23
N GLU A 88 10.43 -51.67 -8.96
CA GLU A 88 11.20 -52.83 -8.48
C GLU A 88 10.36 -54.10 -8.34
N ASP A 89 9.11 -53.99 -7.85
CA ASP A 89 8.17 -55.12 -7.74
C ASP A 89 7.53 -55.44 -9.09
N GLN A 90 8.16 -56.34 -9.86
CA GLN A 90 7.66 -56.78 -11.16
C GLN A 90 6.27 -57.41 -11.10
N LYS A 91 5.89 -58.00 -9.95
CA LYS A 91 4.57 -58.65 -9.83
C LYS A 91 3.47 -57.60 -9.89
N ASN A 92 3.74 -56.39 -9.38
CA ASN A 92 2.81 -55.27 -9.38
C ASN A 92 2.77 -54.49 -10.71
N LEU A 93 3.61 -54.79 -11.69
CA LEU A 93 3.64 -54.03 -12.95
C LEU A 93 2.65 -54.60 -13.97
N THR A 94 1.96 -53.72 -14.71
CA THR A 94 1.20 -54.08 -15.91
C THR A 94 2.16 -54.42 -17.07
N LYS A 95 1.62 -54.81 -18.23
CA LYS A 95 2.46 -54.98 -19.44
C LYS A 95 3.20 -53.69 -19.80
N LEU A 96 2.52 -52.54 -19.72
CA LEU A 96 3.12 -51.24 -19.95
C LEU A 96 4.14 -50.91 -18.84
N GLY A 97 3.83 -51.17 -17.57
CA GLY A 97 4.76 -50.95 -16.46
C GLY A 97 6.07 -51.75 -16.58
N LEU A 98 6.00 -53.01 -17.05
CA LEU A 98 7.19 -53.82 -17.34
C LEU A 98 8.03 -53.25 -18.48
N ASP A 99 7.39 -52.67 -19.49
CA ASP A 99 8.07 -52.01 -20.59
C ASP A 99 8.74 -50.70 -20.13
N VAL A 100 8.02 -49.88 -19.37
CA VAL A 100 8.55 -48.65 -18.75
C VAL A 100 9.76 -48.97 -17.86
N ARG A 101 9.70 -50.03 -17.04
CA ARG A 101 10.87 -50.48 -16.26
C ARG A 101 12.09 -50.75 -17.15
N LYS A 102 11.93 -51.37 -18.33
CA LYS A 102 13.06 -51.62 -19.25
C LYS A 102 13.63 -50.30 -19.80
N ARG A 103 12.75 -49.38 -20.21
CA ARG A 103 13.13 -48.04 -20.68
C ARG A 103 13.85 -47.25 -19.59
N LEU A 104 13.30 -47.21 -18.38
CA LEU A 104 13.89 -46.57 -17.20
C LEU A 104 15.26 -47.15 -16.82
N ASN A 105 15.46 -48.47 -16.95
CA ASN A 105 16.78 -49.08 -16.74
C ASN A 105 17.81 -48.62 -17.79
N LYS A 106 17.41 -48.43 -19.05
CA LYS A 106 18.27 -47.87 -20.10
C LYS A 106 18.61 -46.41 -19.80
N ILE A 107 17.62 -45.62 -19.37
CA ILE A 107 17.78 -44.23 -18.93
C ILE A 107 18.74 -44.13 -17.75
N TRP A 108 18.54 -44.94 -16.70
CA TRP A 108 19.38 -44.91 -15.52
C TRP A 108 20.83 -45.30 -15.80
N LYS A 109 21.07 -46.27 -16.69
CA LYS A 109 22.44 -46.60 -17.13
C LYS A 109 23.15 -45.43 -17.80
N ASN A 110 22.42 -44.56 -18.49
CA ASN A 110 22.96 -43.35 -19.11
C ASN A 110 23.16 -42.22 -18.07
N ALA A 111 22.22 -42.05 -17.14
CA ALA A 111 22.21 -40.94 -16.19
C ALA A 111 23.09 -41.14 -14.95
N LYS A 112 23.34 -42.39 -14.52
CA LYS A 112 24.05 -42.70 -13.27
C LYS A 112 25.42 -42.04 -13.21
N GLY A 113 25.63 -41.23 -12.16
CA GLY A 113 26.86 -40.46 -11.92
C GLY A 113 26.93 -39.13 -12.67
N ASN A 114 25.93 -38.81 -13.50
CA ASN A 114 25.87 -37.59 -14.30
C ASN A 114 24.81 -36.59 -13.82
N GLY A 115 24.11 -36.87 -12.71
CA GLY A 115 23.09 -35.97 -12.17
C GLY A 115 23.53 -34.50 -12.11
N GLY A 116 22.78 -33.64 -12.80
CA GLY A 116 23.01 -32.20 -12.87
C GLY A 116 24.19 -31.75 -13.76
N GLN A 117 24.94 -32.66 -14.37
CA GLN A 117 26.06 -32.35 -15.27
C GLN A 117 25.56 -31.90 -16.65
N LEU A 118 26.38 -31.12 -17.35
CA LEU A 118 26.09 -30.67 -18.71
C LEU A 118 26.24 -31.83 -19.72
N THR A 119 25.28 -31.99 -20.63
CA THR A 119 25.35 -33.03 -21.67
C THR A 119 26.19 -32.59 -22.87
N LYS A 120 26.46 -33.54 -23.78
CA LYS A 120 27.11 -33.22 -25.07
C LYS A 120 26.27 -32.23 -25.88
N LEU A 121 24.95 -32.38 -25.88
CA LEU A 121 24.03 -31.44 -26.51
C LEU A 121 24.15 -30.05 -25.87
N GLY A 122 24.18 -29.96 -24.54
CA GLY A 122 24.36 -28.69 -23.83
C GLY A 122 25.63 -27.95 -24.23
N GLY A 123 26.75 -28.69 -24.35
CA GLY A 123 28.00 -28.12 -24.86
C GLY A 123 27.90 -27.63 -26.32
N ARG A 124 27.17 -28.35 -27.20
CA ARG A 124 26.94 -27.92 -28.58
C ARG A 124 26.01 -26.72 -28.70
N GLN A 125 24.99 -26.60 -27.84
CA GLN A 125 24.12 -25.43 -27.79
C GLN A 125 24.93 -24.16 -27.53
N HIS A 126 25.77 -24.16 -26.49
CA HIS A 126 26.61 -23.01 -26.15
C HIS A 126 27.66 -22.67 -27.21
N ARG A 127 28.28 -23.68 -27.85
CA ARG A 127 29.10 -23.44 -29.05
C ARG A 127 28.29 -22.83 -30.19
N GLY A 128 27.09 -23.33 -30.45
CA GLY A 128 26.22 -22.79 -31.49
C GLY A 128 25.88 -21.32 -31.28
N ILE A 129 25.52 -20.95 -30.05
CA ILE A 129 25.21 -19.56 -29.67
C ILE A 129 26.47 -18.69 -29.83
N ALA A 130 27.61 -19.12 -29.30
CA ALA A 130 28.89 -18.40 -29.43
C ALA A 130 29.28 -18.16 -30.89
N LYS A 131 29.16 -19.18 -31.74
CA LYS A 131 29.45 -19.09 -33.17
C LYS A 131 28.56 -18.07 -33.86
N ARG A 132 27.25 -18.10 -33.61
CA ARG A 132 26.30 -17.14 -34.21
C ARG A 132 26.54 -15.71 -33.69
N MET A 133 26.80 -15.55 -32.40
CA MET A 133 27.17 -14.25 -31.82
C MET A 133 28.43 -13.67 -32.49
N TYR A 134 29.47 -14.48 -32.68
CA TYR A 134 30.68 -14.07 -33.40
C TYR A 134 30.39 -13.73 -34.87
N GLN A 135 29.60 -14.54 -35.57
CA GLN A 135 29.25 -14.29 -36.97
C GLN A 135 28.45 -13.00 -37.16
N ASN A 136 27.58 -12.69 -36.21
CA ASN A 136 26.75 -11.49 -36.24
C ASN A 136 27.53 -10.23 -35.85
N PHE A 137 28.49 -10.35 -34.93
CA PHE A 137 29.22 -9.22 -34.36
C PHE A 137 30.76 -9.44 -34.32
N PRO A 138 31.41 -9.80 -35.44
CA PRO A 138 32.83 -10.18 -35.44
C PRO A 138 33.76 -9.06 -34.94
N GLN A 139 33.37 -7.79 -35.15
CA GLN A 139 34.09 -6.61 -34.70
C GLN A 139 34.18 -6.48 -33.17
N LEU A 140 33.36 -7.20 -32.40
CA LEU A 140 33.38 -7.16 -30.94
C LEU A 140 34.31 -8.20 -30.32
N PHE A 141 34.86 -9.10 -31.14
CA PHE A 141 35.66 -10.24 -30.72
C PHE A 141 37.04 -10.24 -31.40
N THR A 142 37.77 -9.13 -31.24
CA THR A 142 39.16 -8.96 -31.71
C THR A 142 40.18 -9.12 -30.58
N ALA A 143 41.48 -9.05 -30.90
CA ALA A 143 42.55 -9.12 -29.90
C ALA A 143 42.55 -7.91 -28.95
N GLU A 144 42.07 -6.76 -29.44
CA GLU A 144 42.01 -5.48 -28.72
C GLU A 144 40.69 -5.28 -27.98
N ALA A 145 39.72 -6.19 -28.14
CA ALA A 145 38.42 -6.10 -27.50
C ALA A 145 38.51 -6.38 -25.99
N HIS A 146 37.77 -5.61 -25.18
CA HIS A 146 37.66 -5.89 -23.75
C HIS A 146 36.64 -7.01 -23.53
N LEU A 147 37.11 -8.19 -23.12
CA LEU A 147 36.28 -9.38 -22.99
C LEU A 147 36.37 -9.93 -21.56
N THR A 148 35.21 -10.18 -20.94
CA THR A 148 35.14 -10.93 -19.67
C THR A 148 34.15 -12.09 -19.77
N ALA A 149 34.40 -13.15 -19.01
CA ALA A 149 33.53 -14.31 -18.93
C ALA A 149 33.43 -14.79 -17.48
N HIS A 150 32.22 -14.71 -16.90
CA HIS A 150 31.93 -15.13 -15.54
C HIS A 150 30.82 -16.17 -15.51
N SER A 151 30.92 -17.14 -14.59
CA SER A 151 29.83 -18.07 -14.33
C SER A 151 29.56 -18.24 -12.84
N SER A 152 28.33 -18.64 -12.51
CA SER A 152 28.02 -19.14 -11.17
C SER A 152 28.89 -20.35 -10.82
N THR A 153 29.02 -20.65 -9.53
CA THR A 153 29.84 -21.79 -9.04
C THR A 153 29.24 -23.16 -9.35
N VAL A 154 28.07 -23.19 -9.99
CA VAL A 154 27.41 -24.44 -10.37
C VAL A 154 28.07 -25.05 -11.61
N SER A 155 28.54 -26.30 -11.49
CA SER A 155 29.34 -27.02 -12.49
C SER A 155 28.83 -26.88 -13.93
N ARG A 156 27.53 -27.09 -14.17
CA ARG A 156 26.94 -26.98 -15.51
C ARG A 156 27.00 -25.56 -16.10
N CYS A 157 26.93 -24.51 -15.27
CA CYS A 157 27.05 -23.13 -15.72
C CYS A 157 28.50 -22.83 -16.12
N LYS A 158 29.46 -23.27 -15.29
CA LYS A 158 30.90 -23.22 -15.60
C LYS A 158 31.23 -23.92 -16.91
N THR A 159 30.83 -25.18 -17.07
CA THR A 159 31.09 -25.93 -18.30
C THR A 159 30.38 -25.31 -19.50
N SER A 160 29.20 -24.71 -19.33
CA SER A 160 28.53 -23.98 -20.42
C SER A 160 29.39 -22.81 -20.91
N MET A 161 29.89 -21.98 -19.98
CA MET A 161 30.80 -20.88 -20.27
C MET A 161 32.08 -21.36 -20.96
N GLU A 162 32.71 -22.43 -20.46
CA GLU A 162 33.94 -22.98 -21.06
C GLU A 162 33.73 -23.41 -22.51
N ASN A 163 32.60 -24.06 -22.83
CA ASN A 163 32.27 -24.44 -24.20
C ASN A 163 32.02 -23.21 -25.09
N PHE A 164 31.38 -22.16 -24.55
CA PHE A 164 31.14 -20.90 -25.24
C PHE A 164 32.46 -20.18 -25.57
N VAL A 165 33.32 -20.00 -24.57
CA VAL A 165 34.64 -19.35 -24.72
C VAL A 165 35.54 -20.14 -25.67
N ALA A 166 35.53 -21.47 -25.59
CA ALA A 166 36.28 -22.33 -26.50
C ALA A 166 35.87 -22.14 -27.97
N GLU A 167 34.57 -21.98 -28.24
CA GLU A 167 34.11 -21.69 -29.60
C GLU A 167 34.57 -20.32 -30.06
N LEU A 168 34.44 -19.27 -29.25
CA LEU A 168 34.92 -17.93 -29.62
C LEU A 168 36.40 -17.96 -30.02
N LYS A 169 37.25 -18.60 -29.19
CA LYS A 169 38.68 -18.79 -29.49
C LYS A 169 38.92 -19.63 -30.76
N SER A 170 38.02 -20.55 -31.10
CA SER A 170 38.11 -21.31 -32.35
C SER A 170 37.78 -20.47 -33.58
N GLN A 171 36.86 -19.49 -33.46
CA GLN A 171 36.52 -18.55 -34.52
C GLN A 171 37.63 -17.50 -34.72
N ASN A 172 38.24 -17.04 -33.63
CA ASN A 172 39.40 -16.14 -33.66
C ASN A 172 40.41 -16.48 -32.54
N PRO A 173 41.53 -17.16 -32.86
CA PRO A 173 42.55 -17.54 -31.88
C PRO A 173 43.26 -16.38 -31.18
N SER A 174 43.11 -15.14 -31.68
CA SER A 174 43.69 -13.95 -31.05
C SER A 174 42.88 -13.40 -29.87
N ILE A 175 41.67 -13.94 -29.63
CA ILE A 175 40.82 -13.55 -28.50
C ILE A 175 41.49 -13.91 -27.16
N LEU A 176 41.74 -12.88 -26.35
CA LEU A 176 42.22 -13.01 -24.98
C LEU A 176 41.03 -12.98 -24.02
N LEU A 177 40.54 -14.17 -23.64
CA LEU A 177 39.38 -14.33 -22.77
C LEU A 177 39.56 -15.52 -21.85
N ASP A 178 39.68 -15.28 -20.55
CA ASP A 178 39.81 -16.34 -19.56
C ASP A 178 38.48 -16.54 -18.81
N PRO A 179 37.98 -17.79 -18.71
CA PRO A 179 36.76 -18.09 -17.98
C PRO A 179 36.98 -17.96 -16.47
N ILE A 180 36.16 -17.15 -15.79
CA ILE A 180 36.24 -16.88 -14.35
C ILE A 180 35.04 -17.51 -13.63
N THR A 181 35.31 -18.17 -12.50
CA THR A 181 34.27 -18.73 -11.62
C THR A 181 34.72 -18.54 -10.18
N ARG A 182 34.04 -17.65 -9.45
CA ARG A 182 34.39 -17.28 -8.08
C ARG A 182 33.14 -17.26 -7.21
N GLU A 183 33.31 -17.62 -5.94
CA GLU A 183 32.20 -17.58 -4.98
C GLU A 183 31.66 -16.15 -4.79
N GLU A 184 32.53 -15.14 -4.83
CA GLU A 184 32.15 -13.73 -4.73
C GLU A 184 31.20 -13.28 -5.84
N ASP A 185 31.27 -13.90 -7.03
CA ASP A 185 30.39 -13.55 -8.14
C ASP A 185 28.93 -13.98 -7.88
N MET A 186 28.69 -14.91 -6.94
CA MET A 186 27.34 -15.37 -6.59
C MET A 186 26.45 -14.26 -6.00
N ALA A 187 27.05 -13.25 -5.37
CA ALA A 187 26.34 -12.11 -4.78
C ALA A 187 25.59 -11.26 -5.82
N TRP A 188 25.95 -11.37 -7.11
CA TRP A 188 25.31 -10.62 -8.19
C TRP A 188 24.89 -11.48 -9.37
N ILE A 189 25.62 -12.55 -9.72
CA ILE A 189 25.30 -13.37 -10.91
C ILE A 189 24.09 -14.27 -10.71
N ALA A 190 23.84 -14.67 -9.46
CA ALA A 190 22.81 -15.64 -9.10
C ALA A 190 22.28 -15.43 -7.67
N TYR A 191 22.08 -14.15 -7.29
CA TYR A 191 21.61 -13.80 -5.95
C TYR A 191 20.21 -14.35 -5.67
N THR A 192 19.98 -14.78 -4.43
CA THR A 192 18.69 -15.27 -3.95
C THR A 192 18.53 -14.86 -2.50
N SER A 193 17.54 -13.99 -2.24
CA SER A 193 17.29 -13.45 -0.92
C SER A 193 16.57 -14.46 0.00
N PRO A 194 16.52 -14.24 1.32
CA PRO A 194 15.69 -15.01 2.23
C PRO A 194 14.19 -14.98 1.86
N GLU A 195 13.67 -13.82 1.44
CA GLU A 195 12.28 -13.63 1.01
C GLU A 195 11.97 -14.46 -0.22
N GLN A 196 12.90 -14.57 -1.17
CA GLN A 196 12.74 -15.43 -2.34
C GLN A 196 12.64 -16.91 -1.95
N LYS A 197 13.41 -17.37 -0.94
CA LYS A 197 13.28 -18.74 -0.42
C LYS A 197 11.96 -18.94 0.31
N ALA A 198 11.47 -17.93 1.03
CA ALA A 198 10.17 -17.98 1.68
C ALA A 198 9.03 -18.04 0.65
N LEU A 199 9.11 -17.25 -0.43
CA LEU A 199 8.20 -17.30 -1.57
C LEU A 199 8.18 -18.70 -2.20
N GLU A 200 9.35 -19.27 -2.46
CA GLU A 200 9.50 -20.65 -2.96
C GLU A 200 8.84 -21.67 -2.02
N GLY A 201 9.04 -21.51 -0.70
CA GLY A 201 8.49 -22.42 0.31
C GLY A 201 6.97 -22.33 0.47
N ARG A 202 6.37 -21.14 0.29
CA ARG A 202 4.92 -20.92 0.41
C ARG A 202 4.14 -21.10 -0.89
N THR A 203 4.81 -21.16 -2.05
CA THR A 203 4.14 -21.34 -3.33
C THR A 203 3.66 -22.78 -3.49
N ASN A 204 2.34 -22.97 -3.55
CA ASN A 204 1.73 -24.27 -3.80
C ASN A 204 0.74 -24.20 -4.97
N VAL A 205 1.16 -24.68 -6.14
CA VAL A 205 0.30 -24.79 -7.32
C VAL A 205 -0.20 -26.23 -7.44
N PRO A 206 -1.50 -26.50 -7.26
CA PRO A 206 -2.06 -27.85 -7.35
C PRO A 206 -2.04 -28.38 -8.79
N LEU A 207 -1.91 -29.70 -8.96
CA LEU A 207 -2.07 -30.34 -10.26
C LEU A 207 -3.56 -30.50 -10.56
N LYS A 208 -4.05 -29.86 -11.62
CA LYS A 208 -5.46 -29.88 -12.05
C LYS A 208 -5.87 -31.16 -12.81
N ILE A 209 -5.26 -32.30 -12.48
CA ILE A 209 -5.63 -33.62 -13.03
C ILE A 209 -5.30 -34.73 -12.02
N SER A 210 -6.16 -35.76 -11.95
CA SER A 210 -5.92 -36.92 -11.11
C SER A 210 -4.86 -37.86 -11.72
N PRO A 211 -3.90 -38.37 -10.93
CA PRO A 211 -2.90 -39.34 -11.40
C PRO A 211 -3.44 -40.76 -11.55
N ASP A 212 -4.71 -41.02 -11.22
CA ASP A 212 -5.29 -42.37 -11.15
C ASP A 212 -5.17 -43.16 -12.46
N ARG A 213 -5.51 -42.53 -13.58
CA ARG A 213 -5.43 -43.18 -14.89
C ARG A 213 -3.99 -43.57 -15.20
N PHE A 214 -3.06 -42.65 -14.95
CA PHE A 214 -1.63 -42.86 -15.15
C PHE A 214 -1.09 -44.02 -14.31
N VAL A 215 -1.41 -44.06 -13.02
CA VAL A 215 -0.95 -45.13 -12.14
C VAL A 215 -1.58 -46.47 -12.50
N LYS A 216 -2.89 -46.52 -12.78
CA LYS A 216 -3.59 -47.76 -13.21
C LYS A 216 -3.05 -48.32 -14.53
N ALA A 217 -2.52 -47.47 -15.40
CA ALA A 217 -1.88 -47.92 -16.64
C ALA A 217 -0.55 -48.66 -16.39
N LEU A 218 0.17 -48.31 -15.32
CA LEU A 218 1.52 -48.81 -15.02
C LEU A 218 1.54 -49.92 -13.95
N PHE A 219 0.61 -49.89 -13.00
CA PHE A 219 0.58 -50.76 -11.82
C PHE A 219 -0.74 -51.53 -11.70
N LYS A 220 -0.66 -52.81 -11.34
CA LYS A 220 -1.84 -53.68 -11.08
C LYS A 220 -2.55 -53.30 -9.78
N ASP A 221 -1.78 -52.91 -8.77
CA ASP A 221 -2.25 -52.42 -7.49
C ASP A 221 -1.68 -50.99 -7.26
N PRO A 222 -2.46 -49.95 -7.64
CA PRO A 222 -2.11 -48.55 -7.45
C PRO A 222 -1.86 -48.14 -6.00
N SER A 223 -2.44 -48.84 -5.01
CA SER A 223 -2.31 -48.49 -3.59
C SER A 223 -0.87 -48.63 -3.06
N LYS A 224 -0.03 -49.38 -3.78
CA LYS A 224 1.39 -49.57 -3.47
C LYS A 224 2.29 -48.46 -4.03
N VAL A 225 1.74 -47.52 -4.81
CA VAL A 225 2.50 -46.40 -5.35
C VAL A 225 2.55 -45.29 -4.32
N LYS A 226 3.77 -44.92 -3.91
CA LYS A 226 3.99 -43.80 -3.01
C LYS A 226 3.90 -42.51 -3.80
N ASP A 227 3.00 -41.63 -3.39
CA ASP A 227 2.81 -40.30 -4.01
C ASP A 227 2.58 -40.36 -5.54
N PRO A 228 1.39 -40.84 -5.98
CA PRO A 228 1.00 -40.95 -7.39
C PRO A 228 1.22 -39.67 -8.20
N THR A 229 0.88 -38.51 -7.63
CA THR A 229 1.00 -37.20 -8.28
C THR A 229 2.47 -36.87 -8.56
N LYS A 230 3.34 -37.05 -7.55
CA LYS A 230 4.78 -36.85 -7.75
C LYS A 230 5.36 -37.82 -8.76
N LEU A 231 4.91 -39.07 -8.79
CA LEU A 231 5.40 -40.05 -9.77
C LEU A 231 5.05 -39.64 -11.21
N LEU A 232 3.82 -39.18 -11.46
CA LEU A 232 3.40 -38.62 -12.75
C LEU A 232 4.31 -37.45 -13.17
N MET A 233 4.53 -36.49 -12.27
CA MET A 233 5.36 -35.31 -12.54
C MET A 233 6.84 -35.64 -12.78
N GLU A 234 7.43 -36.56 -12.00
CA GLU A 234 8.82 -36.98 -12.18
C GLU A 234 9.01 -37.76 -13.48
N LEU A 235 8.07 -38.64 -13.85
CA LEU A 235 8.12 -39.33 -15.14
C LEU A 235 7.92 -38.37 -16.32
N HIS A 236 7.07 -37.35 -16.18
CA HIS A 236 6.94 -36.28 -17.18
C HIS A 236 8.29 -35.57 -17.34
N THR A 237 8.93 -35.20 -16.23
CA THR A 237 10.25 -34.55 -16.28
C THR A 237 11.30 -35.45 -16.94
N ILE A 238 11.33 -36.75 -16.63
CA ILE A 238 12.24 -37.71 -17.29
C ILE A 238 11.93 -37.78 -18.79
N ALA A 239 10.66 -37.84 -19.18
CA ALA A 239 10.24 -37.87 -20.59
C ALA A 239 10.76 -36.62 -21.33
N SER A 240 10.60 -35.44 -20.73
CA SER A 240 11.12 -34.19 -21.26
C SER A 240 12.65 -34.18 -21.36
N ASP A 241 13.36 -34.64 -20.33
CA ASP A 241 14.84 -34.69 -20.25
C ASP A 241 15.48 -35.60 -21.31
N MET A 242 14.73 -36.50 -21.97
CA MET A 242 15.27 -37.38 -23.01
C MET A 242 15.83 -36.62 -24.21
N GLN A 243 15.25 -35.47 -24.53
CA GLN A 243 15.77 -34.58 -25.57
C GLN A 243 17.12 -33.98 -25.20
N ASP A 244 17.38 -33.76 -23.91
CA ASP A 244 18.60 -33.11 -23.41
C ASP A 244 19.82 -34.03 -23.41
N VAL A 245 19.61 -35.34 -23.33
CA VAL A 245 20.66 -36.37 -23.21
C VAL A 245 20.90 -37.16 -24.50
N GLU A 246 20.11 -36.89 -25.55
CA GLU A 246 20.17 -37.56 -26.87
C GLU A 246 20.06 -39.09 -26.79
N LEU A 247 19.27 -39.58 -25.84
CA LEU A 247 19.04 -41.01 -25.67
C LEU A 247 17.82 -41.41 -26.49
N ASP A 248 18.00 -42.39 -27.39
CA ASP A 248 16.90 -42.95 -28.19
C ASP A 248 15.97 -43.84 -27.33
N VAL A 249 15.17 -43.17 -26.49
CA VAL A 249 14.11 -43.71 -25.63
C VAL A 249 13.06 -42.62 -25.46
N SER A 250 11.80 -42.92 -25.81
CA SER A 250 10.67 -42.03 -25.52
C SER A 250 9.83 -42.57 -24.36
N LEU A 251 9.24 -41.65 -23.60
CA LEU A 251 8.23 -41.92 -22.56
C LEU A 251 6.94 -41.12 -22.79
N TYR A 252 6.83 -40.36 -23.90
CA TYR A 252 5.64 -39.53 -24.15
C TYR A 252 4.37 -40.36 -24.37
N ASP A 253 4.49 -41.61 -24.80
CA ASP A 253 3.38 -42.56 -24.96
C ASP A 253 2.70 -42.96 -23.64
N LEU A 254 3.26 -42.54 -22.50
CA LEU A 254 2.68 -42.82 -21.18
C LEU A 254 1.57 -41.84 -20.78
N PHE A 255 1.54 -40.65 -21.39
CA PHE A 255 0.69 -39.54 -21.01
C PHE A 255 -0.42 -39.34 -22.03
N THR A 256 -1.59 -38.92 -21.57
CA THR A 256 -2.59 -38.32 -22.48
C THR A 256 -2.22 -36.86 -22.78
N PRO A 257 -2.76 -36.25 -23.85
CA PRO A 257 -2.57 -34.82 -24.11
C PRO A 257 -2.97 -33.93 -22.92
N GLU A 258 -4.04 -34.30 -22.21
CA GLU A 258 -4.52 -33.57 -21.04
C GLU A 258 -3.56 -33.67 -19.85
N GLU A 259 -2.97 -34.85 -19.62
CA GLU A 259 -1.96 -35.05 -18.57
C GLU A 259 -0.66 -34.28 -18.86
N MET A 260 -0.19 -34.28 -20.11
CA MET A 260 0.95 -33.47 -20.54
C MET A 260 0.67 -31.98 -20.28
N GLN A 261 -0.47 -31.49 -20.77
CA GLN A 261 -0.85 -30.08 -20.64
C GLN A 261 -1.01 -29.67 -19.17
N ALA A 262 -1.60 -30.51 -18.32
CA ALA A 262 -1.82 -30.20 -16.91
C ALA A 262 -0.51 -30.09 -16.12
N VAL A 263 0.44 -31.01 -16.33
CA VAL A 263 1.77 -30.95 -15.67
C VAL A 263 2.56 -29.74 -16.17
N TYR A 264 2.51 -29.49 -17.47
CA TYR A 264 3.15 -28.33 -18.09
C TYR A 264 2.60 -27.00 -17.57
N ALA A 265 1.27 -26.83 -17.54
CA ALA A 265 0.61 -25.62 -17.02
C ALA A 265 0.97 -25.36 -15.55
N LYS A 266 0.91 -26.41 -14.70
CA LYS A 266 1.30 -26.33 -13.29
C LYS A 266 2.74 -25.86 -13.11
N ASN A 267 3.68 -26.40 -13.89
CA ASN A 267 5.10 -26.03 -13.79
C ASN A 267 5.35 -24.61 -14.28
N ASN A 268 4.68 -24.20 -15.37
CA ASN A 268 4.78 -22.84 -15.88
C ASN A 268 4.24 -21.83 -14.86
N GLU A 269 3.07 -22.08 -14.29
CA GLU A 269 2.47 -21.22 -13.26
C GLU A 269 3.38 -21.10 -12.03
N SER A 270 3.92 -22.22 -11.53
CA SER A 270 4.87 -22.21 -10.42
C SER A 270 6.13 -21.41 -10.74
N MET A 271 6.69 -21.54 -11.94
CA MET A 271 7.87 -20.77 -12.36
C MET A 271 7.57 -19.28 -12.46
N THR A 272 6.40 -18.92 -12.99
CA THR A 272 5.97 -17.53 -13.13
C THR A 272 5.73 -16.87 -11.77
N ILE A 273 5.06 -17.54 -10.83
CA ILE A 273 4.86 -17.00 -9.47
C ILE A 273 6.20 -16.77 -8.76
N VAL A 274 7.12 -17.72 -8.88
CA VAL A 274 8.37 -17.73 -8.10
C VAL A 274 9.47 -16.86 -8.71
N HIS A 275 9.49 -16.68 -10.03
CA HIS A 275 10.59 -16.02 -10.73
C HIS A 275 10.17 -14.89 -11.66
N GLY A 276 8.88 -14.81 -12.00
CA GLY A 276 8.31 -13.83 -12.91
C GLY A 276 7.75 -12.60 -12.20
N ASP A 277 7.05 -11.77 -12.97
CA ASP A 277 6.34 -10.58 -12.50
C ASP A 277 4.89 -10.93 -12.19
N VAL A 278 4.58 -11.19 -10.91
CA VAL A 278 3.22 -11.51 -10.43
C VAL A 278 3.00 -10.72 -9.15
N ILE A 279 1.88 -10.00 -9.04
CA ILE A 279 1.67 -9.09 -7.90
C ILE A 279 1.68 -9.83 -6.56
N GLY A 280 1.10 -11.02 -6.51
CA GLY A 280 1.10 -11.89 -5.31
C GLY A 280 2.49 -12.37 -4.85
N ASN A 281 3.56 -12.05 -5.58
CA ASN A 281 4.93 -12.32 -5.17
C ASN A 281 5.68 -11.08 -4.65
N GLU A 282 4.99 -9.95 -4.47
CA GLU A 282 5.48 -8.74 -3.80
C GLU A 282 6.74 -8.12 -4.46
N GLY A 283 6.95 -8.40 -5.75
CA GLY A 283 8.13 -7.95 -6.50
C GLY A 283 9.45 -8.61 -6.05
N ILE A 284 9.40 -9.63 -5.19
CA ILE A 284 10.57 -10.33 -4.64
C ILE A 284 11.52 -10.82 -5.76
N PRO A 285 11.03 -11.44 -6.86
CA PRO A 285 11.92 -11.95 -7.90
C PRO A 285 12.69 -10.84 -8.62
N ALA A 286 12.02 -9.73 -8.92
CA ALA A 286 12.65 -8.56 -9.55
C ALA A 286 13.74 -7.97 -8.65
N ARG A 287 13.47 -7.84 -7.35
CA ARG A 287 14.46 -7.34 -6.37
C ARG A 287 15.72 -8.21 -6.30
N CYS A 288 15.59 -9.52 -6.48
CA CYS A 288 16.75 -10.42 -6.53
C CYS A 288 17.68 -10.18 -7.74
N ALA A 289 17.19 -9.55 -8.81
CA ALA A 289 17.99 -9.23 -10.00
C ALA A 289 18.66 -7.85 -9.96
N ILE A 290 18.43 -7.04 -8.93
CA ILE A 290 18.96 -5.66 -8.85
C ILE A 290 20.49 -5.66 -8.90
N SER A 291 21.15 -6.53 -8.14
CA SER A 291 22.62 -6.60 -8.13
C SER A 291 23.20 -7.05 -9.46
N LEU A 292 22.49 -7.93 -10.19
CA LEU A 292 22.85 -8.32 -11.55
C LEU A 292 22.72 -7.14 -12.52
N TRP A 293 21.61 -6.42 -12.46
CA TRP A 293 21.39 -5.23 -13.28
C TRP A 293 22.44 -4.14 -13.02
N GLN A 294 22.70 -3.80 -11.76
CA GLN A 294 23.70 -2.81 -11.37
C GLN A 294 25.09 -3.16 -11.91
N ARG A 295 25.44 -4.46 -11.93
CA ARG A 295 26.68 -4.90 -12.55
C ARG A 295 26.67 -4.74 -14.07
N ILE A 296 25.57 -5.11 -14.74
CA ILE A 296 25.39 -4.90 -16.19
C ILE A 296 25.50 -3.42 -16.55
N GLU A 297 24.87 -2.55 -15.76
CA GLU A 297 24.91 -1.09 -15.94
C GLU A 297 26.33 -0.54 -15.78
N ALA A 298 27.03 -0.90 -14.70
CA ALA A 298 28.40 -0.45 -14.47
C ALA A 298 29.37 -0.90 -15.57
N ASP A 299 29.25 -2.15 -16.03
CA ASP A 299 30.09 -2.69 -17.11
C ASP A 299 29.76 -1.98 -18.44
N ALA A 300 28.47 -1.70 -18.72
CA ALA A 300 28.06 -0.93 -19.90
C ALA A 300 28.55 0.52 -19.88
N GLU A 301 28.45 1.21 -18.74
CA GLU A 301 28.98 2.58 -18.57
C GLU A 301 30.50 2.63 -18.77
N THR A 302 31.21 1.61 -18.27
CA THR A 302 32.65 1.47 -18.50
C THR A 302 32.96 1.31 -19.99
N ALA A 303 32.23 0.45 -20.70
CA ALA A 303 32.39 0.28 -22.15
C ALA A 303 32.04 1.55 -22.94
N ILE A 304 31.01 2.28 -22.51
CA ILE A 304 30.61 3.57 -23.12
C ILE A 304 31.75 4.59 -22.97
N ALA A 305 32.27 4.76 -21.75
CA ALA A 305 33.32 5.73 -21.42
C ALA A 305 34.67 5.39 -22.07
N TYR A 306 35.05 4.11 -22.11
CA TYR A 306 36.31 3.67 -22.72
C TYR A 306 36.33 3.87 -24.24
N GLY A 307 35.19 3.75 -24.91
CA GLY A 307 35.07 3.97 -26.36
C GLY A 307 35.63 2.85 -27.25
N GLY A 308 36.22 1.81 -26.65
CA GLY A 308 36.61 0.58 -27.35
C GLY A 308 35.46 -0.40 -27.57
N VAL A 309 35.78 -1.53 -28.22
CA VAL A 309 34.84 -2.63 -28.45
C VAL A 309 34.99 -3.73 -27.41
N GLY A 310 33.93 -4.48 -27.10
CA GLY A 310 34.02 -5.55 -26.11
C GLY A 310 32.74 -6.34 -25.86
N ALA A 311 32.81 -7.26 -24.90
CA ALA A 311 31.67 -8.03 -24.42
C ALA A 311 31.89 -8.56 -23.00
N ASP A 312 30.83 -8.51 -22.19
CA ASP A 312 30.78 -9.12 -20.87
C ASP A 312 29.82 -10.32 -20.89
N LEU A 313 30.37 -11.53 -20.71
CA LEU A 313 29.65 -12.79 -20.83
C LEU A 313 29.38 -13.40 -19.45
N ARG A 314 28.11 -13.61 -19.11
CA ARG A 314 27.69 -14.16 -17.81
C ARG A 314 26.91 -15.46 -18.00
N PHE A 315 27.15 -16.45 -17.16
CA PHE A 315 26.48 -17.75 -17.23
C PHE A 315 25.90 -18.19 -15.89
N GLY A 316 24.60 -18.50 -15.87
CA GLY A 316 23.88 -18.82 -14.64
C GLY A 316 22.66 -19.73 -14.83
N HIS A 317 21.70 -19.60 -13.91
CA HIS A 317 20.47 -20.40 -13.88
C HIS A 317 19.32 -19.71 -14.60
N ASP A 318 18.34 -20.50 -15.02
CA ASP A 318 17.04 -20.07 -15.55
C ASP A 318 16.37 -19.05 -14.64
N SER A 319 16.31 -19.34 -13.34
CA SER A 319 15.64 -18.48 -12.35
C SER A 319 16.15 -17.04 -12.41
N ASN A 320 17.46 -16.84 -12.51
CA ASN A 320 18.05 -15.49 -12.53
C ASN A 320 17.89 -14.78 -13.87
N LEU A 321 17.92 -15.53 -14.98
CA LEU A 321 17.59 -14.95 -16.28
C LEU A 321 16.13 -14.45 -16.31
N PHE A 322 15.19 -15.24 -15.77
CA PHE A 322 13.80 -14.82 -15.66
C PHE A 322 13.65 -13.56 -14.80
N ARG A 323 14.23 -13.57 -13.59
CA ARG A 323 14.23 -12.43 -12.67
C ARG A 323 14.80 -11.16 -13.31
N LEU A 324 15.88 -11.28 -14.09
CA LEU A 324 16.47 -10.15 -14.81
C LEU A 324 15.52 -9.60 -15.88
N MET A 325 14.91 -10.46 -16.71
CA MET A 325 13.94 -10.03 -17.71
C MET A 325 12.71 -9.37 -17.06
N THR A 326 12.27 -9.90 -15.90
CA THR A 326 11.22 -9.31 -15.07
C THR A 326 11.61 -7.92 -14.56
N LEU A 327 12.79 -7.76 -13.97
CA LEU A 327 13.26 -6.45 -13.50
C LEU A 327 13.34 -5.44 -14.65
N MET A 328 13.84 -5.87 -15.81
CA MET A 328 13.98 -5.02 -16.99
C MET A 328 12.64 -4.67 -17.66
N GLY A 329 11.54 -5.33 -17.31
CA GLY A 329 10.23 -5.08 -17.93
C GLY A 329 10.17 -5.51 -19.40
N LEU A 330 10.85 -6.59 -19.76
CA LEU A 330 10.79 -7.16 -21.11
C LEU A 330 9.45 -7.89 -21.31
N ASP A 331 8.93 -7.94 -22.55
CA ASP A 331 7.67 -8.65 -22.89
C ASP A 331 7.77 -10.17 -22.64
N ILE A 332 7.45 -10.57 -21.41
CA ILE A 332 7.49 -11.95 -20.92
C ILE A 332 6.16 -12.42 -20.32
N GLN A 333 5.19 -11.51 -20.10
CA GLN A 333 3.89 -11.87 -19.54
C GLN A 333 3.10 -12.75 -20.51
N GLY A 334 2.45 -13.80 -19.98
CA GLY A 334 1.68 -14.78 -20.76
C GLY A 334 2.51 -15.65 -21.71
N LYS A 335 3.83 -15.49 -21.77
CA LYS A 335 4.71 -16.33 -22.61
C LYS A 335 5.03 -17.63 -21.88
N PRO A 336 5.02 -18.77 -22.59
CA PRO A 336 5.31 -20.05 -21.97
C PRO A 336 6.81 -20.27 -21.72
N MET A 337 7.14 -21.17 -20.78
CA MET A 337 8.54 -21.41 -20.38
C MET A 337 9.43 -22.00 -21.48
N ASP A 338 8.89 -22.73 -22.45
CA ASP A 338 9.65 -23.26 -23.59
C ASP A 338 10.06 -22.16 -24.60
N ASP A 339 9.35 -21.04 -24.63
CA ASP A 339 9.71 -19.85 -25.40
C ASP A 339 10.63 -18.91 -24.61
N LEU A 340 10.37 -18.74 -23.30
CA LEU A 340 11.14 -17.85 -22.43
C LEU A 340 12.48 -18.44 -22.02
N LEU A 341 12.45 -19.64 -21.45
CA LEU A 341 13.56 -20.27 -20.76
C LEU A 341 13.76 -21.73 -21.21
N PRO A 342 13.90 -22.03 -22.51
CA PRO A 342 14.43 -23.34 -22.92
C PRO A 342 15.84 -23.56 -22.35
N MET A 343 16.34 -24.79 -22.41
CA MET A 343 17.75 -25.07 -22.08
C MET A 343 18.66 -24.20 -22.95
N ALA A 344 19.78 -23.72 -22.41
CA ALA A 344 20.65 -22.73 -23.07
C ALA A 344 19.98 -21.39 -23.45
N ALA A 345 18.81 -21.05 -22.89
CA ALA A 345 18.20 -19.74 -23.06
C ALA A 345 19.20 -18.61 -22.77
N ASN A 346 19.09 -17.51 -23.50
CA ASN A 346 20.01 -16.38 -23.35
C ASN A 346 19.36 -15.03 -23.62
N LEU A 347 19.87 -14.01 -22.94
CA LEU A 347 19.60 -12.61 -23.23
C LEU A 347 20.90 -11.95 -23.67
N GLN A 348 20.90 -11.34 -24.85
CA GLN A 348 22.00 -10.49 -25.34
C GLN A 348 21.50 -9.05 -25.41
N ILE A 349 22.20 -8.14 -24.76
CA ILE A 349 21.97 -6.70 -24.83
C ILE A 349 23.10 -6.13 -25.69
N VAL A 350 22.77 -5.80 -26.93
CA VAL A 350 23.75 -5.32 -27.92
C VAL A 350 23.69 -3.80 -27.96
N PHE A 351 24.82 -3.15 -27.70
CA PHE A 351 24.96 -1.70 -27.64
C PHE A 351 25.54 -1.17 -28.94
N TYR A 352 24.86 -0.17 -29.49
CA TYR A 352 25.24 0.51 -30.72
C TYR A 352 25.54 1.97 -30.42
N ARG A 353 26.52 2.54 -31.13
CA ARG A 353 26.88 3.95 -31.03
C ARG A 353 26.84 4.61 -32.40
N ASN A 354 26.34 5.83 -32.47
CA ASN A 354 26.42 6.67 -33.67
C ASN A 354 27.60 7.65 -33.60
N THR A 355 27.79 8.44 -34.65
CA THR A 355 28.87 9.44 -34.75
C THR A 355 28.72 10.61 -33.77
N GLN A 356 27.53 10.80 -33.18
CA GLN A 356 27.23 11.85 -32.20
C GLN A 356 27.43 11.37 -30.76
N GLY A 357 27.76 10.09 -30.56
CA GLY A 357 27.97 9.48 -29.24
C GLY A 357 26.68 8.99 -28.58
N GLU A 358 25.55 9.04 -29.26
CA GLU A 358 24.29 8.47 -28.76
C GLU A 358 24.37 6.94 -28.76
N VAL A 359 23.75 6.33 -27.75
CA VAL A 359 23.79 4.88 -27.53
C VAL A 359 22.39 4.28 -27.61
N LEU A 360 22.23 3.32 -28.53
CA LEU A 360 21.06 2.46 -28.63
C LEU A 360 21.39 1.07 -28.10
N VAL A 361 20.38 0.39 -27.58
CA VAL A 361 20.47 -1.01 -27.15
C VAL A 361 19.42 -1.85 -27.88
N GLN A 362 19.81 -3.04 -28.31
CA GLN A 362 18.94 -4.07 -28.87
C GLN A 362 18.92 -5.27 -27.93
N PHE A 363 17.73 -5.81 -27.64
CA PHE A 363 17.61 -7.06 -26.90
C PHE A 363 17.40 -8.24 -27.85
N LEU A 364 18.22 -9.27 -27.67
CA LEU A 364 18.05 -10.56 -28.32
C LEU A 364 17.70 -11.61 -27.25
N ARG A 365 16.44 -12.00 -27.16
CA ARG A 365 15.98 -13.09 -26.28
C ARG A 365 15.99 -14.39 -27.08
N ASN A 366 16.78 -15.36 -26.64
CA ASN A 366 17.02 -16.60 -27.38
C ASN A 366 17.40 -16.31 -28.84
N GLU A 367 18.29 -15.31 -29.00
CA GLU A 367 18.79 -14.77 -30.28
C GLU A 367 17.74 -14.08 -31.18
N ARG A 368 16.49 -13.94 -30.72
CA ARG A 368 15.41 -13.23 -31.44
C ARG A 368 15.33 -11.77 -31.00
N SER A 369 15.32 -10.86 -31.97
CA SER A 369 15.21 -9.41 -31.74
C SER A 369 13.88 -9.03 -31.10
N MET A 370 13.95 -8.24 -30.02
CA MET A 370 12.78 -7.66 -29.34
C MET A 370 12.58 -6.16 -29.63
N GLY A 371 13.47 -5.55 -30.42
CA GLY A 371 13.44 -4.12 -30.76
C GLY A 371 14.63 -3.35 -30.20
N PHE A 372 14.62 -2.03 -30.44
CA PHE A 372 15.65 -1.09 -30.00
C PHE A 372 15.07 -0.07 -29.03
N MET A 373 15.88 0.40 -28.09
CA MET A 373 15.61 1.58 -27.26
C MET A 373 16.91 2.34 -26.99
N THR A 374 16.84 3.59 -26.53
CA THR A 374 18.05 4.30 -26.11
C THR A 374 18.56 3.75 -24.77
N TRP A 375 19.88 3.80 -24.57
CA TRP A 375 20.46 3.42 -23.27
C TRP A 375 19.92 4.27 -22.12
N LYS A 376 19.64 5.55 -22.40
CA LYS A 376 19.05 6.48 -21.42
C LYS A 376 17.64 6.04 -21.01
N GLU A 377 16.78 5.70 -21.97
CA GLU A 377 15.43 5.19 -21.70
C GLU A 377 15.48 3.88 -20.91
N LEU A 378 16.38 2.96 -21.26
CA LEU A 378 16.50 1.69 -20.55
C LEU A 378 16.86 1.92 -19.08
N LYS A 379 17.91 2.72 -18.82
CA LYS A 379 18.29 3.03 -17.45
C LYS A 379 17.16 3.67 -16.66
N GLN A 380 16.45 4.62 -17.25
CA GLN A 380 15.31 5.26 -16.59
C GLN A 380 14.23 4.23 -16.27
N GLN A 381 13.82 3.42 -17.25
CA GLN A 381 12.81 2.37 -17.06
C GLN A 381 13.19 1.37 -15.95
N VAL A 382 14.44 0.89 -15.93
CA VAL A 382 14.86 -0.06 -14.90
C VAL A 382 14.95 0.61 -13.53
N ASN A 383 15.44 1.85 -13.46
CA ASN A 383 15.49 2.60 -12.20
C ASN A 383 14.08 2.84 -11.66
N ASP A 384 13.12 3.27 -12.49
CA ASP A 384 11.72 3.45 -12.09
C ASP A 384 11.13 2.15 -11.54
N ARG A 385 11.45 1.00 -12.16
CA ARG A 385 11.04 -0.32 -11.67
C ARG A 385 11.72 -0.70 -10.35
N ILE A 386 13.01 -0.41 -10.18
CA ILE A 386 13.73 -0.60 -8.91
C ILE A 386 13.06 0.21 -7.80
N HIS A 387 12.75 1.48 -8.06
CA HIS A 387 12.02 2.35 -7.14
C HIS A 387 10.64 1.76 -6.82
N HIS A 388 9.85 1.40 -7.82
CA HIS A 388 8.52 0.78 -7.65
C HIS A 388 8.58 -0.47 -6.76
N PHE A 389 9.48 -1.43 -7.06
CA PHE A 389 9.60 -2.65 -6.25
C PHE A 389 10.14 -2.42 -4.84
N GLY A 390 10.92 -1.35 -4.64
CA GLY A 390 11.33 -0.87 -3.33
C GLY A 390 10.16 -0.30 -2.52
N HIS A 391 9.28 0.49 -3.15
CA HIS A 391 8.06 0.99 -2.51
C HIS A 391 7.05 -0.13 -2.24
N LEU A 392 6.88 -1.08 -3.16
CA LEU A 392 6.05 -2.26 -2.94
C LEU A 392 6.57 -3.08 -1.75
N GLN A 393 7.90 -3.24 -1.62
CA GLN A 393 8.49 -3.88 -0.45
C GLN A 393 8.06 -3.19 0.85
N ARG A 394 8.18 -1.85 0.88
CA ARG A 394 7.83 -1.05 2.06
C ARG A 394 6.34 -1.18 2.36
N LEU A 395 5.49 -1.14 1.34
CA LEU A 395 4.05 -1.28 1.46
C LEU A 395 3.64 -2.64 2.07
N CYS A 396 4.30 -3.73 1.66
CA CYS A 396 4.08 -5.06 2.22
C CYS A 396 4.71 -5.24 3.62
N ALA A 397 5.60 -4.34 4.06
CA ALA A 397 6.23 -4.38 5.37
C ALA A 397 5.50 -3.54 6.43
N LEU A 398 4.45 -2.81 6.05
CA LEU A 398 3.71 -1.96 6.99
C LEU A 398 2.89 -2.80 7.97
N ASN A 399 2.99 -2.47 9.25
CA ASN A 399 2.09 -2.98 10.26
C ASN A 399 0.80 -2.15 10.30
N THR A 400 -0.25 -2.64 9.65
CA THR A 400 -1.58 -2.03 9.62
C THR A 400 -2.35 -2.20 10.94
N MET A 401 -1.84 -3.01 11.87
CA MET A 401 -2.52 -3.34 13.13
C MET A 401 -2.13 -2.43 14.30
N VAL A 402 -1.22 -1.47 14.12
CA VAL A 402 -0.83 -0.54 15.20
C VAL A 402 -2.03 0.30 15.65
N GLY A 403 -2.37 0.22 16.94
CA GLY A 403 -3.51 0.88 17.59
C GLY A 403 -4.75 -0.01 17.77
N THR A 404 -4.69 -1.29 17.40
CA THR A 404 -5.79 -2.28 17.48
C THR A 404 -5.83 -3.08 18.79
N ALA A 405 -4.85 -2.87 19.68
CA ALA A 405 -4.78 -3.46 21.00
C ALA A 405 -4.63 -2.36 22.07
N PRO A 406 -4.82 -2.66 23.37
CA PRO A 406 -4.51 -1.73 24.44
C PRO A 406 -3.08 -1.20 24.35
N ALA A 407 -2.90 0.08 24.67
CA ALA A 407 -1.63 0.79 24.63
C ALA A 407 -0.57 0.07 25.46
N ASN A 408 0.62 -0.10 24.88
CA ASN A 408 1.81 -0.62 25.57
C ASN A 408 2.96 0.39 25.60
N THR A 409 2.64 1.67 25.36
CA THR A 409 3.57 2.79 25.44
C THR A 409 3.92 3.12 26.89
N LYS A 410 4.92 3.98 27.09
CA LYS A 410 5.45 4.27 28.42
C LYS A 410 4.44 4.96 29.35
N THR A 411 3.54 5.78 28.80
CA THR A 411 2.55 6.53 29.58
C THR A 411 1.16 5.88 29.65
N ALA A 412 0.99 4.68 29.06
CA ALA A 412 -0.25 3.91 29.18
C ALA A 412 -0.62 3.70 30.67
N GLY A 413 -1.89 3.85 31.03
CA GLY A 413 -2.36 3.74 32.42
C GLY A 413 -2.27 5.02 33.25
N LEU A 414 -1.59 6.08 32.80
CA LEU A 414 -1.34 7.27 33.64
C LEU A 414 -2.48 8.30 33.61
N PHE A 415 -3.13 8.49 32.46
CA PHE A 415 -4.13 9.57 32.27
C PHE A 415 -5.47 9.08 31.72
N GLY A 416 -5.47 8.00 30.92
CA GLY A 416 -6.67 7.41 30.32
C GLY A 416 -7.57 6.70 31.32
N LYS A 417 -8.82 6.48 30.94
CA LYS A 417 -9.89 5.83 31.71
C LYS A 417 -10.56 4.71 30.89
N GLY A 418 -9.75 3.82 30.32
CA GLY A 418 -10.23 2.63 29.62
C GLY A 418 -10.14 2.75 28.10
N SER A 419 -11.21 3.21 27.43
CA SER A 419 -11.26 3.22 25.96
C SER A 419 -10.23 4.16 25.30
N GLU A 420 -9.82 5.22 26.02
CA GLU A 420 -8.76 6.16 25.62
C GLU A 420 -7.37 5.50 25.59
N GLU A 421 -7.23 4.28 26.11
CA GLU A 421 -5.99 3.48 26.04
C GLU A 421 -5.95 2.57 24.82
N HIS A 422 -6.92 2.67 23.93
CA HIS A 422 -6.87 2.01 22.63
C HIS A 422 -6.56 3.06 21.57
N GLY A 423 -5.70 2.71 20.60
CA GLY A 423 -5.52 3.56 19.43
C GLY A 423 -6.81 3.74 18.61
N GLN A 424 -7.79 2.84 18.78
CA GLN A 424 -9.05 2.79 18.05
C GLN A 424 -8.88 2.75 16.53
N THR A 425 -7.76 2.18 16.09
CA THR A 425 -7.45 1.92 14.69
C THR A 425 -7.87 0.50 14.31
N LEU A 426 -7.72 0.16 13.04
CA LEU A 426 -8.06 -1.13 12.46
C LEU A 426 -7.17 -1.41 11.24
N PRO A 427 -6.91 -2.68 10.89
CA PRO A 427 -6.30 -3.01 9.62
C PRO A 427 -7.35 -2.88 8.51
N ALA A 428 -7.03 -2.20 7.41
CA ALA A 428 -7.97 -2.10 6.29
C ALA A 428 -7.30 -2.13 4.92
N VAL A 429 -8.05 -2.63 3.95
CA VAL A 429 -7.79 -2.44 2.52
C VAL A 429 -8.59 -1.23 2.06
N LEU A 430 -7.89 -0.26 1.49
CA LEU A 430 -8.48 0.98 0.97
C LEU A 430 -7.55 1.64 -0.05
N VAL A 431 -8.04 2.70 -0.69
CA VAL A 431 -7.17 3.71 -1.32
C VAL A 431 -7.07 4.94 -0.40
N PRO A 432 -6.01 5.74 -0.49
CA PRO A 432 -5.89 6.95 0.33
C PRO A 432 -7.12 7.84 0.20
N ASN A 433 -7.75 8.19 1.33
CA ASN A 433 -8.94 9.02 1.43
C ASN A 433 -10.16 8.51 0.62
N GLY A 434 -10.21 7.21 0.30
CA GLY A 434 -11.33 6.60 -0.42
C GLY A 434 -12.64 6.65 0.36
N GLN A 435 -13.76 6.53 -0.35
CA GLN A 435 -15.10 6.57 0.27
C GLN A 435 -15.26 5.42 1.27
N ASN A 436 -14.86 4.23 0.85
CA ASN A 436 -14.99 3.00 1.60
C ASN A 436 -13.62 2.44 1.97
N PHE A 437 -13.56 1.77 3.11
CA PHE A 437 -12.49 0.83 3.39
C PHE A 437 -13.06 -0.49 3.87
N TRP A 438 -12.29 -1.56 3.68
CA TRP A 438 -12.71 -2.89 4.04
C TRP A 438 -11.80 -3.47 5.12
N THR A 439 -12.40 -3.94 6.21
CA THR A 439 -11.69 -4.38 7.40
C THR A 439 -12.21 -5.73 7.91
N PRO A 440 -11.36 -6.62 8.44
CA PRO A 440 -11.84 -7.77 9.20
C PRO A 440 -12.71 -7.35 10.38
N GLN A 441 -13.78 -8.09 10.65
CA GLN A 441 -14.67 -7.85 11.78
C GLN A 441 -14.46 -8.91 12.86
N THR A 442 -14.21 -8.48 14.09
CA THR A 442 -14.25 -9.31 15.31
C THR A 442 -15.39 -8.90 16.25
N ARG A 443 -15.96 -7.70 16.07
CA ARG A 443 -17.08 -7.19 16.86
C ARG A 443 -18.16 -6.58 15.97
N ASP A 444 -19.40 -7.04 16.15
CA ASP A 444 -20.57 -6.57 15.40
C ASP A 444 -21.34 -5.53 16.23
N THR A 445 -21.08 -4.25 15.98
CA THR A 445 -21.81 -3.12 16.59
C THR A 445 -21.47 -1.79 15.91
N GLU A 446 -22.32 -0.78 16.10
CA GLU A 446 -22.07 0.64 15.84
C GLU A 446 -21.83 1.43 17.14
N LYS A 447 -21.75 0.77 18.29
CA LYS A 447 -21.54 1.43 19.58
C LYS A 447 -20.28 2.29 19.60
N LYS A 448 -20.42 3.45 20.27
CA LYS A 448 -19.35 4.40 20.52
C LYS A 448 -18.09 3.71 21.07
N CYS A 449 -16.93 4.04 20.50
CA CYS A 449 -15.60 3.59 20.96
C CYS A 449 -15.36 2.06 20.85
N VAL A 450 -16.11 1.38 19.98
CA VAL A 450 -15.90 -0.03 19.67
C VAL A 450 -15.58 -0.17 18.19
N ALA A 451 -14.29 -0.26 17.88
CA ALA A 451 -13.84 -0.50 16.51
C ALA A 451 -14.31 -1.89 16.02
N PRO A 452 -14.54 -2.08 14.70
CA PRO A 452 -14.91 -3.38 14.12
C PRO A 452 -13.91 -4.51 14.41
N TYR A 453 -12.63 -4.19 14.67
CA TYR A 453 -11.55 -5.13 14.86
C TYR A 453 -10.73 -4.82 16.11
N TYR A 454 -10.40 -5.86 16.89
CA TYR A 454 -9.36 -5.80 17.92
C TYR A 454 -8.40 -6.99 17.77
N TYR A 455 -7.10 -6.72 17.81
CA TYR A 455 -6.06 -7.75 17.66
C TYR A 455 -6.10 -8.83 18.74
N THR A 456 -6.66 -8.53 19.92
CA THR A 456 -6.77 -9.51 21.01
C THR A 456 -7.92 -10.50 20.82
N ASP A 457 -8.84 -10.23 19.90
CA ASP A 457 -9.99 -11.09 19.67
C ASP A 457 -9.58 -12.30 18.79
N SER A 458 -10.06 -13.49 19.14
CA SER A 458 -9.67 -14.74 18.48
C SER A 458 -10.72 -15.29 17.51
N LEU A 459 -11.83 -14.58 17.32
CA LEU A 459 -12.96 -14.99 16.50
C LEU A 459 -13.23 -13.98 15.40
N PHE A 460 -13.28 -14.46 14.17
CA PHE A 460 -13.53 -13.70 12.95
C PHE A 460 -15.01 -13.82 12.56
N GLN A 461 -15.68 -12.70 12.28
CA GLN A 461 -17.11 -12.63 12.00
C GLN A 461 -17.46 -12.30 10.53
N GLY A 462 -16.45 -11.88 9.75
CA GLY A 462 -16.59 -11.46 8.35
C GLY A 462 -15.65 -10.32 7.99
N ILE A 463 -15.81 -9.77 6.79
CA ILE A 463 -15.19 -8.52 6.35
C ILE A 463 -16.27 -7.45 6.26
N ARG A 464 -16.06 -6.32 6.93
CA ARG A 464 -16.95 -5.16 6.94
C ARG A 464 -16.50 -4.13 5.90
N ASN A 465 -17.42 -3.68 5.05
CA ASN A 465 -17.30 -2.38 4.39
C ASN A 465 -17.68 -1.32 5.42
N SER A 466 -16.69 -0.53 5.86
CA SER A 466 -16.79 0.29 7.07
C SER A 466 -16.51 1.75 6.78
N HIS A 467 -17.16 2.59 7.56
CA HIS A 467 -16.95 4.03 7.61
C HIS A 467 -16.59 4.50 9.03
N TRP A 468 -16.00 3.60 9.83
CA TRP A 468 -15.47 3.95 11.13
C TRP A 468 -14.49 5.12 11.00
N VAL A 469 -14.64 6.12 11.88
CA VAL A 469 -13.71 7.26 11.95
C VAL A 469 -12.42 6.73 12.59
N VAL A 470 -11.49 6.23 11.77
CA VAL A 470 -10.31 5.50 12.23
C VAL A 470 -9.51 6.32 13.23
N GLY A 471 -9.24 5.73 14.39
CA GLY A 471 -8.58 6.42 15.49
C GLY A 471 -9.51 7.14 16.46
N GLY A 472 -10.75 7.44 16.05
CA GLY A 472 -11.72 8.18 16.86
C GLY A 472 -12.47 7.30 17.87
N CYS A 473 -13.14 7.95 18.81
CA CYS A 473 -14.04 7.31 19.78
C CYS A 473 -15.51 7.52 19.38
N THR A 474 -15.87 7.17 18.14
CA THR A 474 -17.19 7.42 17.52
C THR A 474 -17.95 6.12 17.27
N GLN A 475 -19.00 6.16 16.45
CA GLN A 475 -19.65 4.99 15.84
C GLN A 475 -19.11 4.74 14.43
N ASP A 476 -19.38 3.54 13.91
CA ASP A 476 -19.41 3.26 12.46
C ASP A 476 -20.79 3.64 11.89
N TYR A 477 -20.95 3.63 10.56
CA TYR A 477 -22.22 3.97 9.92
C TYR A 477 -22.31 3.44 8.49
N GLY A 478 -23.53 3.29 7.95
CA GLY A 478 -23.75 2.97 6.53
C GLY A 478 -23.06 1.68 6.06
N SER A 479 -22.72 0.80 6.99
CA SER A 479 -21.80 -0.31 6.80
C SER A 479 -22.54 -1.64 6.64
N PHE A 480 -21.87 -2.60 6.02
CA PHE A 480 -22.35 -3.98 5.89
C PHE A 480 -21.18 -4.97 5.95
N THR A 481 -21.49 -6.21 6.30
CA THR A 481 -20.50 -7.28 6.47
C THR A 481 -20.79 -8.44 5.55
N LEU A 482 -19.72 -8.97 4.93
CA LEU A 482 -19.71 -10.21 4.17
C LEU A 482 -18.95 -11.28 4.95
N ALA A 483 -19.60 -12.40 5.25
CA ALA A 483 -18.98 -13.57 5.87
C ALA A 483 -19.01 -14.77 4.92
N ALA A 484 -17.94 -15.55 4.90
CA ALA A 484 -17.83 -16.79 4.14
C ALA A 484 -17.72 -17.99 5.08
N LEU A 485 -18.55 -19.00 4.88
CA LEU A 485 -18.64 -20.17 5.75
C LEU A 485 -18.57 -21.46 4.93
N GLY A 486 -17.89 -22.47 5.47
CA GLY A 486 -17.86 -23.81 4.93
C GLY A 486 -18.83 -24.73 5.68
N GLY A 487 -19.50 -25.62 4.94
CA GLY A 487 -20.27 -26.69 5.56
C GLY A 487 -21.66 -26.27 6.04
N SER A 488 -21.80 -25.78 7.27
CA SER A 488 -23.12 -25.46 7.86
C SER A 488 -23.44 -23.97 7.83
N LEU A 489 -24.68 -23.64 7.44
CA LEU A 489 -25.18 -22.27 7.42
C LEU A 489 -25.42 -21.74 8.84
N ARG A 490 -24.81 -20.61 9.17
CA ARG A 490 -24.96 -19.88 10.44
C ARG A 490 -25.16 -18.40 10.12
N LEU A 491 -26.25 -17.81 10.59
CA LEU A 491 -26.70 -16.49 10.11
C LEU A 491 -26.20 -15.36 11.02
N ARG A 492 -26.31 -15.52 12.34
CA ARG A 492 -25.98 -14.44 13.28
C ARG A 492 -24.46 -14.27 13.42
N PRO A 493 -23.95 -13.04 13.57
CA PRO A 493 -22.52 -12.76 13.73
C PRO A 493 -21.84 -13.58 14.83
N GLU A 494 -22.48 -13.74 15.99
CA GLU A 494 -21.97 -14.53 17.10
C GLU A 494 -21.98 -16.03 16.82
N GLU A 495 -22.98 -16.51 16.07
CA GLU A 495 -23.11 -17.92 15.70
C GLU A 495 -22.09 -18.32 14.61
N ARG A 496 -21.84 -17.42 13.65
CA ARG A 496 -20.94 -17.68 12.53
C ARG A 496 -19.47 -17.36 12.82
N ALA A 497 -19.19 -16.75 13.97
CA ALA A 497 -17.84 -16.41 14.39
C ALA A 497 -16.93 -17.65 14.42
N THR A 498 -15.80 -17.60 13.72
CA THR A 498 -14.88 -18.74 13.56
C THR A 498 -13.47 -18.40 14.07
N PRO A 499 -12.73 -19.36 14.64
CA PRO A 499 -11.32 -19.16 14.97
C PRO A 499 -10.49 -18.72 13.77
N PHE A 500 -9.56 -17.79 14.01
CA PHE A 500 -8.52 -17.40 13.06
C PHE A 500 -7.21 -17.13 13.83
N SER A 501 -6.10 -16.97 13.11
CA SER A 501 -4.78 -16.70 13.71
C SER A 501 -4.03 -15.64 12.91
N HIS A 502 -3.39 -14.70 13.58
CA HIS A 502 -2.53 -13.70 12.95
C HIS A 502 -1.34 -14.33 12.20
N SER A 503 -0.95 -15.57 12.52
CA SER A 503 0.08 -16.30 11.75
C SER A 503 -0.37 -16.74 10.36
N GLU A 504 -1.68 -16.79 10.14
CA GLU A 504 -2.32 -17.11 8.85
C GLU A 504 -3.14 -15.92 8.32
N GLU A 505 -2.87 -14.72 8.84
CA GLU A 505 -3.46 -13.44 8.43
C GLU A 505 -2.39 -12.59 7.74
N VAL A 506 -2.75 -12.00 6.61
CA VAL A 506 -1.92 -11.03 5.89
C VAL A 506 -2.75 -9.76 5.76
N SER A 507 -2.19 -8.64 6.23
CA SER A 507 -2.83 -7.34 6.13
C SER A 507 -1.88 -6.32 5.54
N HIS A 508 -2.22 -5.81 4.37
CA HIS A 508 -1.54 -4.72 3.68
C HIS A 508 -2.58 -3.68 3.24
N PRO A 509 -2.19 -2.42 3.01
CA PRO A 509 -3.13 -1.39 2.60
C PRO A 509 -3.91 -1.69 1.31
N HIS A 510 -3.35 -2.54 0.44
CA HIS A 510 -3.91 -2.91 -0.86
C HIS A 510 -4.43 -4.35 -0.93
N TYR A 511 -4.26 -5.16 0.12
CA TYR A 511 -4.58 -6.58 0.10
C TYR A 511 -4.74 -7.15 1.51
N TYR A 512 -5.80 -7.93 1.71
CA TYR A 512 -6.01 -8.70 2.94
C TYR A 512 -6.24 -10.17 2.60
N ALA A 513 -5.72 -11.06 3.45
CA ALA A 513 -6.01 -12.48 3.38
C ALA A 513 -6.04 -13.14 4.76
N VAL A 514 -6.93 -14.12 4.92
CA VAL A 514 -7.00 -14.94 6.14
C VAL A 514 -7.37 -16.36 5.79
N ARG A 515 -6.76 -17.33 6.49
CA ARG A 515 -7.20 -18.72 6.48
C ARG A 515 -8.20 -18.95 7.61
N LEU A 516 -9.34 -19.54 7.27
CA LEU A 516 -10.41 -19.91 8.21
C LEU A 516 -10.39 -21.44 8.36
N PRO A 517 -9.65 -21.99 9.35
CA PRO A 517 -9.39 -23.42 9.44
C PRO A 517 -10.66 -24.26 9.62
N ASP A 518 -11.60 -23.81 10.45
CA ASP A 518 -12.84 -24.54 10.75
C ASP A 518 -13.84 -24.46 9.58
N GLU A 519 -13.72 -23.43 8.74
CA GLU A 519 -14.50 -23.30 7.51
C GLU A 519 -13.85 -24.03 6.33
N HIS A 520 -12.59 -24.44 6.44
CA HIS A 520 -11.79 -24.95 5.32
C HIS A 520 -11.76 -23.97 4.13
N LEU A 521 -11.64 -22.68 4.41
CA LEU A 521 -11.62 -21.61 3.41
C LEU A 521 -10.38 -20.73 3.55
N LYS A 522 -9.87 -20.23 2.43
CA LYS A 522 -9.03 -19.05 2.36
C LYS A 522 -9.87 -17.88 1.82
N LEU A 523 -9.90 -16.76 2.53
CA LEU A 523 -10.56 -15.53 2.10
C LEU A 523 -9.50 -14.48 1.76
N GLU A 524 -9.63 -13.85 0.61
CA GLU A 524 -8.76 -12.79 0.12
C GLU A 524 -9.58 -11.61 -0.40
N LEU A 525 -9.05 -10.39 -0.25
CA LEU A 525 -9.73 -9.14 -0.58
C LEU A 525 -8.75 -8.10 -1.14
N THR A 526 -9.18 -7.41 -2.20
CA THR A 526 -8.62 -6.12 -2.65
C THR A 526 -9.75 -5.13 -2.87
N ALA A 527 -9.48 -3.83 -2.77
CA ALA A 527 -10.50 -2.78 -2.93
C ALA A 527 -9.95 -1.47 -3.49
N THR A 528 -10.82 -0.72 -4.16
CA THR A 528 -10.66 0.69 -4.57
C THR A 528 -11.56 1.59 -3.72
N SER A 529 -11.82 2.84 -4.13
CA SER A 529 -12.60 3.81 -3.32
C SER A 529 -14.03 3.34 -3.07
N HIS A 530 -14.67 2.71 -4.06
CA HIS A 530 -16.09 2.33 -4.02
C HIS A 530 -16.34 0.83 -4.15
N THR A 531 -15.35 0.06 -4.58
CA THR A 531 -15.54 -1.34 -4.94
C THR A 531 -14.50 -2.27 -4.32
N ALA A 532 -14.86 -3.55 -4.20
CA ALA A 532 -14.00 -4.61 -3.71
C ALA A 532 -14.16 -5.87 -4.54
N ILE A 533 -13.08 -6.66 -4.65
CA ILE A 533 -13.11 -8.01 -5.18
C ILE A 533 -12.68 -8.97 -4.07
N PHE A 534 -13.54 -9.96 -3.81
CA PHE A 534 -13.29 -11.06 -2.90
C PHE A 534 -12.92 -12.32 -3.70
N ARG A 535 -11.93 -13.04 -3.18
CA ARG A 535 -11.57 -14.39 -3.63
C ARG A 535 -11.71 -15.35 -2.45
N ILE A 536 -12.65 -16.29 -2.56
CA ILE A 536 -12.95 -17.27 -1.53
C ILE A 536 -12.60 -18.65 -2.08
N THR A 537 -11.52 -19.23 -1.57
CA THR A 537 -10.97 -20.49 -2.08
C THR A 537 -11.23 -21.63 -1.09
N PRO A 538 -12.08 -22.62 -1.44
CA PRO A 538 -12.29 -23.79 -0.61
C PRO A 538 -11.05 -24.70 -0.58
N GLU A 539 -10.75 -25.29 0.56
CA GLU A 539 -9.70 -26.32 0.69
C GLU A 539 -10.22 -27.72 0.34
N GLN A 540 -11.54 -27.88 0.29
CA GLN A 540 -12.23 -29.14 -0.02
C GLN A 540 -13.53 -28.87 -0.80
N ASP A 541 -14.03 -29.88 -1.50
CA ASP A 541 -15.33 -29.82 -2.18
C ASP A 541 -16.46 -29.75 -1.14
N GLY A 542 -17.47 -28.91 -1.37
CA GLY A 542 -18.59 -28.77 -0.45
C GLY A 542 -19.40 -27.49 -0.63
N PRO A 543 -20.49 -27.32 0.13
CA PRO A 543 -21.23 -26.07 0.14
C PRO A 543 -20.37 -24.95 0.76
N VAL A 544 -20.39 -23.79 0.10
CA VAL A 544 -19.84 -22.53 0.61
C VAL A 544 -20.98 -21.54 0.75
N HIS A 545 -21.17 -20.99 1.95
CA HIS A 545 -22.20 -20.01 2.23
C HIS A 545 -21.61 -18.61 2.32
N ILE A 546 -22.26 -17.64 1.68
CA ILE A 546 -21.98 -16.22 1.83
C ILE A 546 -23.13 -15.60 2.59
N VAL A 547 -22.85 -14.97 3.73
CA VAL A 547 -23.84 -14.27 4.54
C VAL A 547 -23.55 -12.77 4.48
N LEU A 548 -24.54 -11.97 4.12
CA LEU A 548 -24.47 -10.52 4.19
C LEU A 548 -25.47 -9.97 5.20
N ASN A 549 -25.03 -9.03 6.04
CA ASN A 549 -25.90 -8.23 6.90
C ASN A 549 -25.47 -6.76 6.90
N HIS A 550 -26.44 -5.85 6.96
CA HIS A 550 -26.17 -4.47 7.37
C HIS A 550 -25.81 -4.48 8.86
N ASN A 551 -24.93 -3.57 9.28
CA ASN A 551 -24.46 -3.51 10.67
C ASN A 551 -25.23 -2.48 11.52
N SER A 552 -26.54 -2.30 11.27
CA SER A 552 -27.37 -1.29 11.96
C SER A 552 -27.72 -1.73 13.39
N ASP A 553 -27.26 -0.97 14.40
CA ASP A 553 -27.65 -1.21 15.80
C ASP A 553 -29.11 -0.81 16.08
N GLU A 554 -29.72 0.02 15.22
CA GLU A 554 -31.14 0.40 15.27
C GLU A 554 -32.07 -0.69 14.68
N GLY A 555 -31.50 -1.73 14.05
CA GLY A 555 -32.25 -2.82 13.44
C GLY A 555 -33.01 -2.41 12.17
N GLU A 556 -32.58 -1.31 11.53
CA GLU A 556 -33.13 -0.80 10.27
C GLU A 556 -32.25 -1.22 9.09
N GLY A 557 -32.87 -1.42 7.93
CA GLY A 557 -32.16 -1.76 6.69
C GLY A 557 -33.05 -2.45 5.67
N TYR A 558 -32.49 -2.66 4.49
CA TYR A 558 -33.15 -3.37 3.40
C TYR A 558 -32.17 -4.31 2.71
N LEU A 559 -32.69 -5.44 2.25
CA LEU A 559 -31.97 -6.46 1.51
C LEU A 559 -32.88 -7.07 0.44
N GLU A 560 -32.34 -7.29 -0.75
CA GLU A 560 -33.00 -8.03 -1.83
C GLU A 560 -32.01 -8.90 -2.60
N VAL A 561 -32.53 -10.01 -3.17
CA VAL A 561 -31.77 -10.93 -4.01
C VAL A 561 -32.40 -10.98 -5.38
N ASN A 562 -31.62 -10.63 -6.40
CA ASN A 562 -31.92 -10.93 -7.79
C ASN A 562 -31.05 -12.11 -8.25
N ASN A 563 -31.57 -13.32 -8.06
CA ASN A 563 -30.87 -14.56 -8.41
C ASN A 563 -30.71 -14.75 -9.94
N VAL A 564 -31.53 -14.10 -10.77
CA VAL A 564 -31.43 -14.23 -12.23
C VAL A 564 -30.12 -13.58 -12.71
N ASP A 565 -29.80 -12.42 -12.16
CA ASP A 565 -28.61 -11.65 -12.51
C ASP A 565 -27.43 -11.90 -11.55
N GLY A 566 -27.63 -12.71 -10.50
CA GLY A 566 -26.62 -13.00 -9.47
C GLY A 566 -26.28 -11.79 -8.60
N ILE A 567 -27.24 -10.90 -8.37
CA ILE A 567 -27.04 -9.63 -7.66
C ILE A 567 -27.75 -9.66 -6.32
N VAL A 568 -27.07 -9.21 -5.27
CA VAL A 568 -27.67 -8.81 -3.99
C VAL A 568 -27.55 -7.30 -3.86
N TYR A 569 -28.64 -6.65 -3.46
CA TYR A 569 -28.65 -5.22 -3.13
C TYR A 569 -29.17 -5.02 -1.72
N GLY A 570 -28.66 -4.02 -1.03
CA GLY A 570 -29.22 -3.57 0.23
C GLY A 570 -28.80 -2.14 0.59
N TYR A 571 -29.33 -1.66 1.71
CA TYR A 571 -28.88 -0.40 2.30
C TYR A 571 -28.95 -0.44 3.84
N ASN A 572 -28.08 0.35 4.47
CA ASN A 572 -28.05 0.61 5.91
C ASN A 572 -28.30 2.11 6.17
N PRO A 573 -29.46 2.51 6.72
CA PRO A 573 -29.73 3.89 7.10
C PRO A 573 -28.72 4.45 8.10
N VAL A 574 -28.25 5.66 7.86
CA VAL A 574 -27.26 6.28 8.74
C VAL A 574 -27.95 7.03 9.86
N HIS A 575 -27.61 6.67 11.10
CA HIS A 575 -28.06 7.38 12.30
C HIS A 575 -26.89 8.08 12.98
N ARG A 576 -27.14 9.26 13.56
CA ARG A 576 -26.19 9.99 14.40
C ARG A 576 -26.33 9.55 15.86
N ILE A 577 -26.10 8.26 16.12
CA ILE A 577 -26.15 7.60 17.45
C ILE A 577 -25.27 8.36 18.45
N TYR A 578 -24.07 8.75 18.02
CA TYR A 578 -23.17 9.60 18.76
C TYR A 578 -23.31 11.06 18.32
N GLN A 579 -23.38 11.99 19.28
CA GLN A 579 -23.35 13.45 19.05
C GLN A 579 -24.48 14.05 18.17
N GLY A 580 -25.46 13.25 17.73
CA GLY A 580 -26.69 13.70 17.06
C GLY A 580 -27.97 13.04 17.60
N TRP A 581 -27.93 12.56 18.84
CA TRP A 581 -29.08 12.07 19.62
C TRP A 581 -29.85 10.89 19.02
N GLY A 582 -29.20 10.06 18.18
CA GLY A 582 -29.81 8.90 17.53
C GLY A 582 -30.67 9.24 16.30
N GLU A 583 -30.73 10.52 15.90
CA GLU A 583 -31.51 10.96 14.77
C GLU A 583 -30.90 10.47 13.44
N GLN A 584 -31.73 10.19 12.45
CA GLN A 584 -31.29 9.88 11.09
C GLN A 584 -30.45 11.04 10.51
N ALA A 585 -29.38 10.69 9.79
CA ALA A 585 -28.52 11.65 9.10
C ALA A 585 -29.08 12.10 7.74
N GLY A 586 -30.10 11.42 7.23
CA GLY A 586 -30.71 11.69 5.93
C GLY A 586 -30.00 11.05 4.74
N ILE A 587 -29.05 10.15 4.99
CA ILE A 587 -28.33 9.36 3.98
C ILE A 587 -28.34 7.88 4.35
N ASP A 588 -28.17 7.02 3.34
CA ASP A 588 -28.04 5.57 3.52
C ASP A 588 -26.71 5.08 2.94
N GLY A 589 -26.13 4.04 3.53
CA GLY A 589 -25.06 3.28 2.89
C GLY A 589 -25.65 2.20 1.99
N HIS A 590 -25.72 2.47 0.67
CA HIS A 590 -26.18 1.51 -0.32
C HIS A 590 -25.04 0.55 -0.70
N TYR A 591 -25.37 -0.72 -0.93
CA TYR A 591 -24.40 -1.72 -1.35
C TYR A 591 -24.96 -2.73 -2.34
N LEU A 592 -24.06 -3.24 -3.17
CA LEU A 592 -24.29 -4.24 -4.19
C LEU A 592 -23.23 -5.33 -4.08
N LEU A 593 -23.65 -6.59 -4.24
CA LEU A 593 -22.76 -7.73 -4.42
C LEU A 593 -23.12 -8.47 -5.72
N GLN A 594 -22.18 -8.55 -6.64
CA GLN A 594 -22.25 -9.36 -7.85
C GLN A 594 -21.59 -10.72 -7.63
N CYS A 595 -22.34 -11.78 -7.94
CA CYS A 595 -21.89 -13.16 -7.93
C CYS A 595 -21.75 -13.66 -9.38
N TYR A 596 -20.68 -14.41 -9.68
CA TYR A 596 -20.44 -14.97 -11.01
C TYR A 596 -20.68 -16.48 -11.08
N ASP A 597 -20.49 -17.17 -9.96
CA ASP A 597 -20.79 -18.59 -9.84
C ASP A 597 -22.29 -18.85 -9.65
N PRO A 598 -22.82 -20.00 -10.11
CA PRO A 598 -24.23 -20.34 -9.91
C PRO A 598 -24.58 -20.47 -8.42
N ILE A 599 -25.57 -19.68 -7.99
CA ILE A 599 -26.17 -19.79 -6.65
C ILE A 599 -27.06 -21.03 -6.63
N THR A 600 -26.78 -21.96 -5.71
CA THR A 600 -27.50 -23.24 -5.58
C THR A 600 -28.63 -23.20 -4.55
N ASP A 601 -28.53 -22.31 -3.55
CA ASP A 601 -29.57 -22.03 -2.55
C ASP A 601 -29.41 -20.60 -2.03
N TYR A 602 -30.49 -19.95 -1.62
CA TYR A 602 -30.47 -18.60 -1.06
C TYR A 602 -31.70 -18.34 -0.20
N GLY A 603 -31.60 -17.35 0.68
CA GLY A 603 -32.76 -16.83 1.39
C GLY A 603 -32.45 -15.57 2.19
N CYS A 604 -33.48 -15.06 2.83
CA CYS A 604 -33.43 -13.82 3.61
C CYS A 604 -34.05 -14.07 4.98
N ASP A 605 -33.38 -13.58 6.02
CA ASP A 605 -33.89 -13.38 7.37
C ASP A 605 -33.93 -11.86 7.63
N SER A 606 -34.65 -11.40 8.67
CA SER A 606 -34.95 -9.99 8.87
C SER A 606 -33.74 -9.04 8.89
N LEU A 607 -32.54 -9.56 9.15
CA LEU A 607 -31.29 -8.78 9.26
C LEU A 607 -30.19 -9.25 8.30
N CYS A 608 -30.40 -10.33 7.52
CA CYS A 608 -29.34 -10.87 6.67
C CYS A 608 -29.87 -11.66 5.48
N VAL A 609 -29.03 -11.76 4.46
CA VAL A 609 -29.23 -12.66 3.31
C VAL A 609 -28.13 -13.71 3.30
N TRP A 610 -28.46 -14.94 2.91
CA TRP A 610 -27.45 -15.95 2.60
C TRP A 610 -27.56 -16.44 1.17
N LEU A 611 -26.40 -16.76 0.60
CA LEU A 611 -26.24 -17.40 -0.70
C LEU A 611 -25.41 -18.67 -0.50
N THR A 612 -25.71 -19.73 -1.24
CA THR A 612 -24.94 -20.97 -1.22
C THR A 612 -24.40 -21.27 -2.61
N PHE A 613 -23.13 -21.68 -2.66
CA PHE A 613 -22.43 -22.09 -3.86
C PHE A 613 -21.93 -23.52 -3.68
N GLN A 614 -21.75 -24.24 -4.79
CA GLN A 614 -21.04 -25.52 -4.77
C GLN A 614 -19.54 -25.28 -4.96
N GLY A 615 -18.83 -25.16 -3.85
CA GLY A 615 -17.38 -25.00 -3.83
C GLY A 615 -16.65 -26.26 -4.29
N LYS A 616 -15.52 -26.05 -4.95
CA LYS A 616 -14.57 -27.09 -5.33
C LYS A 616 -13.20 -26.76 -4.74
N ALA A 617 -12.49 -27.79 -4.30
CA ALA A 617 -11.18 -27.65 -3.72
C ALA A 617 -10.25 -26.87 -4.66
N HIS A 618 -9.67 -25.78 -4.16
CA HIS A 618 -8.70 -24.92 -4.83
C HIS A 618 -9.22 -24.17 -6.07
N GLU A 619 -10.53 -24.17 -6.33
CA GLU A 619 -11.17 -23.29 -7.32
C GLU A 619 -11.82 -22.11 -6.59
N PRO A 620 -11.34 -20.87 -6.82
CA PRO A 620 -11.88 -19.70 -6.11
C PRO A 620 -13.28 -19.33 -6.58
N ILE A 621 -14.16 -19.01 -5.63
CA ILE A 621 -15.39 -18.24 -5.87
C ILE A 621 -15.02 -16.76 -5.85
N ILE A 622 -15.39 -16.06 -6.92
CA ILE A 622 -15.13 -14.62 -7.06
C ILE A 622 -16.43 -13.84 -6.84
N LEU A 623 -16.37 -12.88 -5.92
CA LEU A 623 -17.46 -11.94 -5.66
C LEU A 623 -16.93 -10.52 -5.82
N LYS A 624 -17.78 -9.63 -6.34
CA LYS A 624 -17.45 -8.21 -6.44
C LYS A 624 -18.49 -7.38 -5.74
N ALA A 625 -18.06 -6.47 -4.88
CA ALA A 625 -18.93 -5.58 -4.14
C ALA A 625 -18.72 -4.12 -4.54
N ALA A 626 -19.78 -3.33 -4.42
CA ALA A 626 -19.73 -1.88 -4.59
C ALA A 626 -20.65 -1.21 -3.57
N SER A 627 -20.36 0.05 -3.22
CA SER A 627 -21.21 0.86 -2.36
C SER A 627 -21.34 2.30 -2.85
N SER A 628 -22.30 3.02 -2.29
CA SER A 628 -22.59 4.43 -2.57
C SER A 628 -23.38 5.04 -1.42
N PHE A 629 -23.15 6.33 -1.14
CA PHE A 629 -24.00 7.11 -0.24
C PHE A 629 -25.19 7.78 -0.94
N THR A 630 -25.34 7.60 -2.26
CA THR A 630 -26.35 8.31 -3.05
C THR A 630 -27.59 7.45 -3.31
N SER A 631 -27.40 6.23 -3.84
CA SER A 631 -28.49 5.38 -4.30
C SER A 631 -28.00 4.00 -4.73
N LYS A 632 -28.95 3.08 -4.95
CA LYS A 632 -28.71 1.82 -5.70
C LYS A 632 -28.00 2.05 -7.02
N THR A 633 -28.50 3.00 -7.82
CA THR A 633 -27.92 3.28 -9.15
C THR A 633 -26.54 3.91 -9.04
N GLY A 634 -26.26 4.67 -7.98
CA GLY A 634 -24.91 5.13 -7.64
C GLY A 634 -23.96 3.96 -7.44
N ALA A 635 -24.34 2.97 -6.61
CA ALA A 635 -23.54 1.76 -6.40
C ALA A 635 -23.32 0.96 -7.70
N GLU A 636 -24.34 0.86 -8.56
CA GLU A 636 -24.22 0.23 -9.89
C GLU A 636 -23.23 0.98 -10.80
N ARG A 637 -23.23 2.32 -10.79
CA ARG A 637 -22.27 3.13 -11.57
C ARG A 637 -20.84 3.00 -11.03
N ASN A 638 -20.67 3.04 -9.72
CA ASN A 638 -19.38 2.81 -9.07
C ASN A 638 -18.83 1.42 -9.42
N PHE A 639 -19.68 0.39 -9.41
CA PHE A 639 -19.32 -0.96 -9.87
C PHE A 639 -18.84 -0.97 -11.33
N ALA A 640 -19.62 -0.38 -12.23
CA ALA A 640 -19.28 -0.33 -13.66
C ALA A 640 -17.96 0.42 -13.92
N PHE A 641 -17.67 1.46 -13.13
CA PHE A 641 -16.46 2.27 -13.30
C PHE A 641 -15.20 1.62 -12.73
N GLU A 642 -15.25 1.07 -11.52
CA GLU A 642 -14.04 0.58 -10.81
C GLU A 642 -13.86 -0.94 -10.90
N ALA A 643 -14.93 -1.72 -11.08
CA ALA A 643 -14.88 -3.19 -10.97
C ALA A 643 -15.09 -3.92 -12.31
N GLU A 644 -15.77 -3.32 -13.28
CA GLU A 644 -15.99 -3.93 -14.60
C GLU A 644 -14.69 -3.98 -15.42
N GLY A 645 -14.39 -5.10 -16.07
CA GLY A 645 -13.14 -5.30 -16.81
C GLY A 645 -11.89 -5.56 -15.97
N HIS A 646 -11.96 -5.38 -14.64
CA HIS A 646 -10.88 -5.68 -13.70
C HIS A 646 -11.04 -7.08 -13.08
N ASP A 647 -9.94 -7.81 -12.98
CA ASP A 647 -9.81 -9.01 -12.14
C ASP A 647 -9.16 -8.67 -10.78
N PHE A 648 -9.06 -9.66 -9.90
CA PHE A 648 -8.52 -9.47 -8.55
C PHE A 648 -7.10 -8.89 -8.59
N GLU A 649 -6.25 -9.46 -9.44
CA GLU A 649 -4.85 -9.07 -9.59
C GLU A 649 -4.71 -7.62 -10.10
N SER A 650 -5.42 -7.25 -11.18
CA SER A 650 -5.34 -5.89 -11.73
C SER A 650 -5.86 -4.82 -10.76
N MET A 651 -6.95 -5.09 -10.03
CA MET A 651 -7.43 -4.17 -8.98
C MET A 651 -6.41 -4.04 -7.85
N MET A 652 -5.85 -5.16 -7.37
CA MET A 652 -4.81 -5.14 -6.34
C MET A 652 -3.58 -4.33 -6.77
N GLN A 653 -3.19 -4.41 -8.04
CA GLN A 653 -2.11 -3.58 -8.60
C GLN A 653 -2.45 -2.09 -8.56
N GLN A 654 -3.66 -1.74 -8.99
CA GLN A 654 -4.13 -0.36 -9.03
C GLN A 654 -4.18 0.24 -7.61
N THR A 655 -4.64 -0.53 -6.63
CA THR A 655 -4.66 -0.11 -5.22
C THR A 655 -3.25 0.03 -4.66
N ALA A 656 -2.36 -0.92 -4.94
CA ALA A 656 -0.96 -0.84 -4.54
C ALA A 656 -0.27 0.40 -5.14
N GLN A 657 -0.54 0.71 -6.41
CA GLN A 657 0.06 1.87 -7.08
C GLN A 657 -0.40 3.20 -6.44
N GLN A 658 -1.68 3.34 -6.11
CA GLN A 658 -2.18 4.54 -5.42
C GLN A 658 -1.51 4.74 -4.05
N TRP A 659 -1.26 3.65 -3.32
CA TRP A 659 -0.48 3.72 -2.08
C TRP A 659 0.99 4.03 -2.32
N ILE A 660 1.62 3.45 -3.35
CA ILE A 660 3.00 3.76 -3.73
C ILE A 660 3.13 5.26 -4.03
N ASP A 661 2.20 5.84 -4.77
CA ASP A 661 2.19 7.27 -5.08
C ASP A 661 2.05 8.12 -3.81
N ARG A 662 1.15 7.74 -2.89
CA ARG A 662 0.98 8.44 -1.60
C ARG A 662 2.20 8.32 -0.70
N VAL A 663 2.84 7.15 -0.56
CA VAL A 663 4.04 7.03 0.26
C VAL A 663 5.25 7.70 -0.38
N HIS A 664 5.28 7.79 -1.71
CA HIS A 664 6.37 8.45 -2.44
C HIS A 664 6.32 9.97 -2.31
N THR A 665 5.24 10.58 -1.82
CA THR A 665 5.25 12.02 -1.49
C THR A 665 6.31 12.34 -0.41
N ILE A 666 6.70 11.34 0.41
CA ILE A 666 7.78 11.44 1.39
C ILE A 666 8.68 10.18 1.35
N ASP A 667 9.89 10.31 0.80
CA ASP A 667 10.89 9.24 0.87
C ASP A 667 11.77 9.40 2.11
N VAL A 668 11.81 8.38 2.96
CA VAL A 668 12.77 8.31 4.08
C VAL A 668 13.81 7.21 3.84
N GLU A 669 15.06 7.50 4.19
CA GLU A 669 16.18 6.55 4.06
C GLU A 669 16.89 6.38 5.41
N ASP A 670 17.06 5.13 5.84
CA ASP A 670 17.80 4.76 7.04
C ASP A 670 18.19 3.27 7.02
N GLN A 671 19.17 2.90 7.84
CA GLN A 671 19.56 1.50 8.04
C GLN A 671 18.60 0.75 8.99
N ASP A 672 17.90 1.49 9.87
CA ASP A 672 16.90 0.95 10.78
C ASP A 672 15.55 0.81 10.07
N THR A 673 15.32 -0.37 9.47
CA THR A 673 14.10 -0.65 8.68
C THR A 673 12.83 -0.63 9.53
N ALA A 674 12.91 -0.96 10.83
CA ALA A 674 11.76 -0.90 11.72
C ALA A 674 11.26 0.55 11.89
N LYS A 675 12.20 1.50 12.06
CA LYS A 675 11.89 2.93 12.12
C LYS A 675 11.26 3.45 10.83
N VAL A 676 11.72 2.96 9.67
CA VAL A 676 11.16 3.29 8.35
C VAL A 676 9.73 2.74 8.23
N ASN A 677 9.50 1.48 8.62
CA ASN A 677 8.16 0.87 8.58
C ASN A 677 7.17 1.61 9.50
N GLN A 678 7.60 1.98 10.71
CA GLN A 678 6.79 2.75 11.66
C GLN A 678 6.33 4.10 11.07
N PHE A 679 7.21 4.80 10.35
CA PHE A 679 6.90 6.06 9.68
C PHE A 679 5.84 5.89 8.60
N TYR A 680 5.99 4.91 7.71
CA TYR A 680 5.01 4.66 6.67
C TYR A 680 3.70 4.09 7.22
N GLY A 681 3.74 3.35 8.34
CA GLY A 681 2.54 2.95 9.07
C GLY A 681 1.76 4.13 9.64
N ALA A 682 2.45 5.15 10.16
CA ALA A 682 1.80 6.40 10.58
C ALA A 682 1.22 7.16 9.37
N LEU A 683 1.97 7.27 8.26
CA LEU A 683 1.46 7.91 7.05
C LEU A 683 0.22 7.20 6.46
N TYR A 684 0.16 5.86 6.56
CA TYR A 684 -1.02 5.07 6.22
C TYR A 684 -2.25 5.46 7.05
N ARG A 685 -2.12 5.54 8.37
CA ARG A 685 -3.23 5.96 9.26
C ARG A 685 -3.65 7.42 9.03
N ALA A 686 -2.68 8.30 8.79
CA ALA A 686 -2.90 9.70 8.40
C ALA A 686 -3.43 9.86 6.95
N SER A 687 -3.89 8.78 6.31
CA SER A 687 -4.41 8.80 4.94
C SER A 687 -5.84 8.22 4.82
N PHE A 688 -6.55 8.01 5.94
CA PHE A 688 -7.95 7.55 5.92
C PHE A 688 -8.95 8.70 5.75
N LEU A 689 -8.75 9.78 6.51
CA LEU A 689 -9.72 10.86 6.67
C LEU A 689 -9.11 12.22 6.30
N PRO A 690 -9.94 13.20 5.88
CA PRO A 690 -11.37 13.08 5.55
C PRO A 690 -11.62 12.12 4.38
N ARG A 691 -12.78 11.44 4.36
CA ARG A 691 -13.10 10.46 3.31
C ARG A 691 -13.85 11.10 2.14
N GLU A 692 -13.68 10.55 0.95
CA GLU A 692 -14.57 10.84 -0.18
C GLU A 692 -16.03 10.44 0.17
N MET A 693 -16.99 11.24 -0.28
CA MET A 693 -18.43 11.03 -0.07
C MET A 693 -19.20 11.09 -1.40
N SER A 694 -18.55 11.54 -2.48
CA SER A 694 -19.07 11.50 -3.84
C SER A 694 -18.87 10.14 -4.50
N ASP A 695 -19.81 9.76 -5.37
CA ASP A 695 -19.66 8.65 -6.31
C ASP A 695 -18.69 9.00 -7.45
N THR A 696 -18.33 7.98 -8.24
CA THR A 696 -17.43 8.09 -9.40
C THR A 696 -17.86 9.07 -10.49
N ASP A 697 -19.15 9.41 -10.57
CA ASP A 697 -19.69 10.41 -11.50
C ASP A 697 -19.79 11.82 -10.89
N GLY A 698 -19.30 12.00 -9.65
CA GLY A 698 -19.37 13.25 -8.92
C GLY A 698 -20.70 13.50 -8.20
N THR A 699 -21.63 12.55 -8.20
CA THR A 699 -22.89 12.68 -7.44
C THR A 699 -22.61 12.53 -5.94
N TYR A 700 -23.18 13.38 -5.10
CA TYR A 700 -23.05 13.30 -3.64
C TYR A 700 -24.33 13.75 -2.92
N PRO A 701 -24.56 13.30 -1.67
CA PRO A 701 -25.65 13.82 -0.84
C PRO A 701 -25.26 15.16 -0.20
N LYS A 702 -26.11 16.18 -0.35
CA LYS A 702 -25.95 17.48 0.30
C LYS A 702 -25.82 17.33 1.81
N PHE A 703 -24.99 18.19 2.39
CA PHE A 703 -24.78 18.27 3.81
C PHE A 703 -26.09 18.54 4.57
N ALA A 704 -26.28 17.82 5.68
CA ALA A 704 -27.37 17.93 6.65
C ALA A 704 -28.81 17.60 6.18
N ASN A 705 -29.07 17.42 4.87
CA ASN A 705 -30.41 17.04 4.38
C ASN A 705 -30.44 15.85 3.42
N GLY A 706 -29.29 15.42 2.88
CA GLY A 706 -29.18 14.22 2.05
C GLY A 706 -29.74 14.32 0.63
N GLU A 707 -30.26 15.48 0.21
CA GLU A 707 -30.69 15.68 -1.18
C GLU A 707 -29.50 15.47 -2.13
N LEU A 708 -29.71 14.83 -3.28
CA LEU A 708 -28.60 14.55 -4.20
C LEU A 708 -28.20 15.78 -5.03
N VAL A 709 -26.90 16.00 -5.17
CA VAL A 709 -26.28 16.87 -6.18
C VAL A 709 -25.59 15.98 -7.19
N GLU A 710 -25.96 16.09 -8.47
CA GLU A 710 -25.42 15.25 -9.53
C GLU A 710 -24.25 15.94 -10.26
N GLY A 711 -23.23 15.15 -10.64
CA GLY A 711 -22.24 15.56 -11.64
C GLY A 711 -21.23 16.62 -11.19
N SER A 712 -20.81 16.62 -9.92
CA SER A 712 -19.71 17.50 -9.47
C SER A 712 -18.40 17.19 -10.21
N GLU A 713 -17.69 18.22 -10.66
CA GLU A 713 -16.35 18.06 -11.23
C GLU A 713 -15.27 17.80 -10.15
N ARG A 714 -15.58 18.08 -8.88
CA ARG A 714 -14.69 17.86 -7.73
C ARG A 714 -15.22 16.74 -6.84
N LYS A 715 -14.28 16.01 -6.23
CA LYS A 715 -14.59 15.08 -5.15
C LYS A 715 -15.16 15.85 -3.95
N TYR A 716 -16.23 15.32 -3.37
CA TYR A 716 -16.82 15.84 -2.14
C TYR A 716 -16.32 15.01 -0.96
N TYR A 717 -15.84 15.67 0.11
CA TYR A 717 -15.29 15.00 1.28
C TYR A 717 -16.15 15.25 2.53
N GLY A 718 -16.13 14.27 3.46
CA GLY A 718 -16.82 14.34 4.75
C GLY A 718 -15.98 13.76 5.90
N ASP A 719 -16.59 13.71 7.09
CA ASP A 719 -15.98 13.22 8.35
C ASP A 719 -14.72 13.99 8.77
N PHE A 720 -14.87 15.31 8.91
CA PHE A 720 -13.81 16.19 9.34
C PHE A 720 -13.76 16.25 10.88
N SER A 721 -12.87 15.44 11.48
CA SER A 721 -12.57 15.41 12.92
C SER A 721 -11.80 16.67 13.33
N MET A 722 -12.46 17.82 13.28
CA MET A 722 -11.80 19.12 13.12
C MET A 722 -11.15 19.65 14.38
N TRP A 723 -11.54 19.20 15.57
CA TRP A 723 -10.82 19.57 16.80
C TRP A 723 -9.45 18.90 16.88
N ASP A 724 -9.26 17.79 16.17
CA ASP A 724 -8.01 17.03 16.16
C ASP A 724 -7.15 17.46 14.96
N THR A 725 -7.72 17.32 13.77
CA THR A 725 -6.97 17.24 12.52
C THR A 725 -6.45 18.58 12.00
N TYR A 726 -6.96 19.72 12.46
CA TYR A 726 -6.44 21.04 12.10
C TYR A 726 -4.99 21.26 12.58
N ARG A 727 -4.58 20.51 13.62
CA ARG A 727 -3.29 20.68 14.31
C ARG A 727 -2.12 20.20 13.46
N ALA A 728 -2.24 19.01 12.88
CA ALA A 728 -1.17 18.39 12.09
C ALA A 728 -1.68 17.70 10.82
N LEU A 729 -2.81 17.00 10.84
CA LEU A 729 -3.25 16.23 9.66
C LEU A 729 -3.53 17.13 8.44
N HIS A 730 -4.37 18.14 8.56
CA HIS A 730 -4.63 19.07 7.46
C HIS A 730 -3.38 19.86 7.04
N PRO A 731 -2.56 20.38 7.98
CA PRO A 731 -1.24 20.90 7.63
C PRO A 731 -0.37 19.93 6.83
N LEU A 732 -0.41 18.62 7.10
CA LEU A 732 0.32 17.61 6.33
C LEU A 732 -0.20 17.54 4.88
N TYR A 733 -1.52 17.51 4.70
CA TYR A 733 -2.15 17.51 3.37
C TYR A 733 -1.76 18.71 2.51
N THR A 734 -1.55 19.89 3.11
CA THR A 734 -1.05 21.06 2.36
C THR A 734 0.34 20.84 1.73
N LEU A 735 1.13 19.90 2.26
CA LEU A 735 2.45 19.54 1.76
C LEU A 735 2.40 18.34 0.81
N ILE A 736 1.74 17.25 1.22
CA ILE A 736 1.82 15.97 0.51
C ILE A 736 0.75 15.80 -0.57
N ALA A 737 -0.36 16.51 -0.46
CA ALA A 737 -1.50 16.38 -1.37
C ALA A 737 -2.27 17.71 -1.58
N PRO A 738 -1.61 18.75 -2.15
CA PRO A 738 -2.20 20.08 -2.32
C PRO A 738 -3.54 20.14 -3.06
N LYS A 739 -3.73 19.34 -4.12
CA LYS A 739 -5.00 19.29 -4.86
C LYS A 739 -6.13 18.69 -4.02
N GLU A 740 -5.87 17.57 -3.36
CA GLU A 740 -6.86 16.92 -2.49
C GLU A 740 -7.19 17.85 -1.32
N SER A 741 -6.20 18.55 -0.76
CA SER A 741 -6.40 19.59 0.24
C SER A 741 -7.33 20.70 -0.26
N ALA A 742 -7.25 21.11 -1.53
CA ALA A 742 -8.13 22.12 -2.11
C ALA A 742 -9.59 21.62 -2.23
N ASP A 743 -9.78 20.38 -2.67
CA ASP A 743 -11.11 19.76 -2.75
C ASP A 743 -11.74 19.56 -1.35
N MET A 744 -10.92 19.21 -0.35
CA MET A 744 -11.33 19.17 1.05
C MET A 744 -11.78 20.55 1.54
N MET A 745 -11.05 21.63 1.23
CA MET A 745 -11.47 22.98 1.59
C MET A 745 -12.75 23.39 0.88
N GLN A 746 -12.87 23.09 -0.41
CA GLN A 746 -14.08 23.35 -1.17
C GLN A 746 -15.28 22.59 -0.59
N SER A 747 -15.08 21.36 -0.08
CA SER A 747 -16.15 20.59 0.58
C SER A 747 -16.66 21.29 1.84
N LEU A 748 -15.78 21.87 2.68
CA LEU A 748 -16.19 22.68 3.83
C LEU A 748 -16.97 23.95 3.42
N VAL A 749 -16.57 24.59 2.31
CA VAL A 749 -17.30 25.72 1.74
C VAL A 749 -18.68 25.29 1.25
N THR A 750 -18.78 24.16 0.55
CA THR A 750 -20.05 23.60 0.09
C THR A 750 -20.96 23.24 1.26
N MET A 751 -20.43 22.68 2.36
CA MET A 751 -21.21 22.45 3.58
C MET A 751 -21.79 23.75 4.16
N TYR A 752 -21.04 24.86 4.11
CA TYR A 752 -21.56 26.17 4.49
C TYR A 752 -22.69 26.64 3.57
N GLU A 753 -22.53 26.49 2.26
CA GLU A 753 -23.56 26.89 1.29
C GLU A 753 -24.85 26.10 1.44
N GLU A 754 -24.75 24.80 1.73
CA GLU A 754 -25.88 23.88 1.84
C GLU A 754 -26.58 23.96 3.21
N GLY A 755 -25.80 23.98 4.29
CA GLY A 755 -26.32 24.01 5.67
C GLY A 755 -26.52 25.41 6.25
N GLY A 756 -25.97 26.44 5.61
CA GLY A 756 -26.08 27.85 6.02
C GLY A 756 -25.17 28.29 7.17
N TRP A 757 -24.42 27.37 7.79
CA TRP A 757 -23.40 27.63 8.80
C TRP A 757 -22.16 26.80 8.52
N LEU A 758 -20.97 27.37 8.72
CA LEU A 758 -19.74 26.58 8.60
C LEU A 758 -19.73 25.59 9.76
N PRO A 759 -19.64 24.27 9.51
CA PRO A 759 -19.71 23.28 10.58
C PRO A 759 -18.48 23.33 11.48
N ILE A 760 -18.60 22.81 12.71
CA ILE A 760 -17.49 22.74 13.68
C ILE A 760 -16.76 21.41 13.59
N PHE A 761 -17.51 20.29 13.59
CA PHE A 761 -17.00 18.92 13.48
C PHE A 761 -18.00 18.11 12.64
N PRO A 762 -18.03 18.28 11.31
CA PRO A 762 -19.01 17.60 10.48
C PRO A 762 -18.65 16.11 10.32
N CYS A 763 -19.56 15.23 10.74
CA CYS A 763 -19.49 13.78 10.59
C CYS A 763 -20.84 13.24 10.15
N TRP A 764 -20.84 12.06 9.51
CA TRP A 764 -22.06 11.41 9.01
C TRP A 764 -22.87 12.31 8.06
N ASN A 765 -22.17 13.13 7.28
CA ASN A 765 -22.74 14.15 6.40
C ASN A 765 -23.70 15.14 7.10
N SER A 766 -23.48 15.46 8.38
CA SER A 766 -24.36 16.34 9.14
C SER A 766 -23.60 17.21 10.15
N TYR A 767 -24.31 18.18 10.73
CA TYR A 767 -23.84 18.90 11.91
C TYR A 767 -23.83 17.96 13.12
N THR A 768 -22.84 18.17 14.00
CA THR A 768 -22.70 17.43 15.26
C THR A 768 -22.59 18.41 16.44
N ALA A 769 -22.85 17.92 17.65
CA ALA A 769 -22.71 18.69 18.88
C ALA A 769 -21.30 18.64 19.49
N ALA A 770 -20.29 18.26 18.71
CA ALA A 770 -18.91 18.11 19.14
C ALA A 770 -17.92 18.81 18.21
N MET A 771 -16.62 18.80 18.50
CA MET A 771 -16.08 18.91 19.85
C MET A 771 -16.23 20.38 20.30
N ILE A 772 -15.14 21.10 20.57
CA ILE A 772 -15.14 22.54 20.86
C ILE A 772 -14.37 23.33 19.78
N GLY A 773 -14.31 24.65 19.91
CA GLY A 773 -13.62 25.52 18.93
C GLY A 773 -14.42 25.81 17.66
N ASP A 774 -13.75 26.36 16.66
CA ASP A 774 -14.23 26.71 15.31
C ASP A 774 -13.14 26.39 14.27
N HIS A 775 -12.57 25.19 14.37
CA HIS A 775 -11.31 24.82 13.71
C HIS A 775 -11.43 24.56 12.20
N CYS A 776 -12.65 24.41 11.65
CA CYS A 776 -12.86 24.50 10.20
C CYS A 776 -12.33 25.83 9.66
N ALA A 777 -12.54 26.92 10.41
CA ALA A 777 -12.02 28.24 10.05
C ALA A 777 -10.48 28.29 10.10
N ALA A 778 -9.88 27.63 11.09
CA ALA A 778 -8.42 27.50 11.20
C ALA A 778 -7.82 26.76 10.00
N THR A 779 -8.40 25.64 9.62
CA THR A 779 -7.97 24.83 8.48
C THR A 779 -8.11 25.58 7.14
N LEU A 780 -9.24 26.27 6.91
CA LEU A 780 -9.45 27.10 5.71
C LEU A 780 -8.42 28.24 5.62
N ALA A 781 -8.14 28.92 6.73
CA ALA A 781 -7.12 29.96 6.79
C ALA A 781 -5.70 29.40 6.56
N ASP A 782 -5.37 28.24 7.15
CA ASP A 782 -4.08 27.57 6.97
C ASP A 782 -3.81 27.21 5.51
N ALA A 783 -4.79 26.58 4.85
CA ALA A 783 -4.74 26.27 3.43
C ALA A 783 -4.45 27.53 2.59
N TYR A 784 -5.21 28.61 2.80
CA TYR A 784 -5.03 29.86 2.05
C TYR A 784 -3.65 30.49 2.26
N VAL A 785 -3.21 30.57 3.52
CA VAL A 785 -1.92 31.15 3.91
C VAL A 785 -0.74 30.37 3.31
N LYS A 786 -0.87 29.04 3.20
CA LYS A 786 0.14 28.15 2.60
C LYS A 786 0.03 28.03 1.08
N GLY A 787 -0.91 28.74 0.45
CA GLY A 787 -1.01 28.85 -1.00
C GLY A 787 -1.96 27.86 -1.66
N ILE A 788 -2.69 27.06 -0.88
CA ILE A 788 -3.82 26.28 -1.37
C ILE A 788 -4.98 27.26 -1.54
N ARG A 789 -5.28 27.65 -2.77
CA ARG A 789 -6.29 28.70 -3.07
C ARG A 789 -7.31 28.28 -4.13
N ASP A 790 -7.29 27.02 -4.52
CA ASP A 790 -8.20 26.45 -5.51
C ASP A 790 -9.53 26.01 -4.86
N PHE A 791 -10.15 26.92 -4.12
CA PHE A 791 -11.49 26.81 -3.53
C PHE A 791 -12.09 28.23 -3.41
N ASP A 792 -13.40 28.35 -3.23
CA ASP A 792 -14.04 29.67 -3.05
C ASP A 792 -13.74 30.26 -1.66
N TYR A 793 -12.58 30.90 -1.54
CA TYR A 793 -12.10 31.49 -0.28
C TYR A 793 -12.86 32.77 0.13
N GLU A 794 -13.56 33.44 -0.79
CA GLU A 794 -14.43 34.57 -0.43
C GLU A 794 -15.71 34.03 0.23
N LYS A 795 -16.29 32.97 -0.30
CA LYS A 795 -17.40 32.24 0.33
C LYS A 795 -16.98 31.59 1.64
N ALA A 796 -15.78 31.00 1.70
CA ALA A 796 -15.20 30.50 2.95
C ALA A 796 -15.14 31.60 4.02
N TYR A 797 -14.63 32.78 3.66
CA TYR A 797 -14.58 33.92 4.56
C TYR A 797 -15.96 34.37 5.04
N GLU A 798 -16.97 34.36 4.17
CA GLU A 798 -18.36 34.65 4.53
C GLU A 798 -18.83 33.74 5.69
N GLY A 799 -18.65 32.42 5.56
CA GLY A 799 -19.01 31.45 6.60
C GLY A 799 -18.18 31.57 7.88
N MET A 800 -16.86 31.75 7.74
CA MET A 800 -15.95 31.97 8.87
C MET A 800 -16.32 33.23 9.68
N ARG A 801 -16.60 34.33 8.97
CA ARG A 801 -17.04 35.58 9.57
C ARG A 801 -18.38 35.41 10.28
N LYS A 802 -19.33 34.69 9.67
CA LYS A 802 -20.61 34.39 10.30
C LYS A 802 -20.43 33.65 11.62
N ASN A 803 -19.63 32.58 11.66
CA ASN A 803 -19.31 31.87 12.91
C ASN A 803 -18.67 32.77 13.97
N ALA A 804 -17.80 33.70 13.56
CA ALA A 804 -17.08 34.57 14.47
C ALA A 804 -17.91 35.73 15.06
N PHE A 805 -19.00 36.14 14.41
CA PHE A 805 -19.75 37.36 14.78
C PHE A 805 -21.26 37.17 15.00
N GLU A 806 -21.83 36.07 14.52
CA GLU A 806 -23.27 35.83 14.56
C GLU A 806 -23.60 34.56 15.33
N THR A 807 -24.78 34.54 15.95
CA THR A 807 -25.35 33.35 16.59
C THR A 807 -26.60 32.91 15.82
N PRO A 808 -26.92 31.61 15.75
CA PRO A 808 -28.16 31.16 15.14
C PRO A 808 -29.38 31.86 15.73
N ALA A 809 -30.31 32.23 14.86
CA ALA A 809 -31.54 32.91 15.26
C ALA A 809 -32.51 31.99 15.99
N SER A 810 -32.50 30.69 15.65
CA SER A 810 -33.32 29.67 16.30
C SER A 810 -32.50 28.89 17.33
N PHE A 811 -33.16 28.53 18.44
CA PHE A 811 -32.55 27.68 19.47
C PHE A 811 -32.30 26.26 18.95
N GLU A 812 -33.13 25.75 18.03
CA GLU A 812 -32.93 24.41 17.47
C GLU A 812 -31.68 24.34 16.59
N ASP A 813 -31.44 25.34 15.73
CA ASP A 813 -30.21 25.41 14.92
C ASP A 813 -28.97 25.50 15.83
N TYR A 814 -29.05 26.35 16.86
CA TYR A 814 -28.01 26.42 17.87
C TYR A 814 -27.80 25.04 18.49
N LYS A 815 -28.83 24.41 19.05
CA LYS A 815 -28.77 23.09 19.67
C LYS A 815 -28.18 22.02 18.73
N ASN A 816 -28.49 22.05 17.44
CA ASN A 816 -28.01 21.11 16.42
C ASN A 816 -26.54 21.33 15.98
N GLY A 817 -25.79 22.25 16.61
CA GLY A 817 -24.35 22.39 16.34
C GLY A 817 -23.98 23.54 15.40
N MET A 818 -24.93 24.41 15.05
CA MET A 818 -24.64 25.54 14.18
C MET A 818 -24.05 26.73 14.96
N GLY A 819 -23.00 27.34 14.40
CA GLY A 819 -22.33 28.52 14.95
C GLY A 819 -21.54 28.27 16.23
N ARG A 820 -20.79 29.28 16.68
CA ARG A 820 -19.98 29.19 17.90
C ARG A 820 -20.86 29.13 19.14
N ARG A 821 -20.55 28.17 20.01
CA ARG A 821 -21.23 28.00 21.29
C ARG A 821 -20.85 29.12 22.26
N ALA A 822 -21.84 29.70 22.96
CA ALA A 822 -21.63 30.79 23.91
C ALA A 822 -20.94 32.04 23.31
N LEU A 823 -21.08 32.26 22.00
CA LEU A 823 -20.51 33.44 21.33
C LEU A 823 -20.98 34.74 21.99
N THR A 824 -22.26 34.84 22.37
CA THR A 824 -22.80 36.03 23.05
C THR A 824 -22.04 36.34 24.34
N SER A 825 -21.74 35.32 25.16
CA SER A 825 -20.96 35.49 26.39
C SER A 825 -19.51 35.85 26.07
N TYR A 826 -18.88 35.15 25.13
CA TYR A 826 -17.51 35.41 24.69
C TYR A 826 -17.33 36.86 24.19
N LEU A 827 -18.23 37.36 23.35
CA LEU A 827 -18.20 38.75 22.85
C LEU A 827 -18.43 39.78 23.97
N LYS A 828 -19.31 39.48 24.93
CA LYS A 828 -19.66 40.40 26.02
C LYS A 828 -18.55 40.51 27.07
N TYR A 829 -17.96 39.40 27.47
CA TYR A 829 -17.02 39.34 28.59
C TYR A 829 -15.54 39.22 28.15
N GLY A 830 -15.28 38.87 26.89
CA GLY A 830 -13.94 38.51 26.40
C GLY A 830 -13.49 37.11 26.84
N TYR A 831 -14.40 36.32 27.43
CA TYR A 831 -14.25 34.92 27.82
C TYR A 831 -15.64 34.33 28.04
N ILE A 832 -15.75 33.01 28.07
CA ILE A 832 -16.98 32.33 28.44
C ILE A 832 -16.97 32.14 29.97
N PRO A 833 -17.93 32.71 30.71
CA PRO A 833 -17.95 32.62 32.16
C PRO A 833 -18.54 31.27 32.62
N LEU A 834 -18.17 30.81 33.82
CA LEU A 834 -18.63 29.52 34.38
C LEU A 834 -20.16 29.40 34.50
N GLU A 835 -20.87 30.51 34.59
CA GLU A 835 -22.34 30.54 34.59
C GLU A 835 -22.95 30.16 33.23
N ASP A 836 -22.19 30.19 32.14
CA ASP A 836 -22.60 29.74 30.80
C ASP A 836 -22.04 28.34 30.54
N GLY A 837 -22.81 27.33 30.96
CA GLY A 837 -22.43 25.91 30.94
C GLY A 837 -22.41 25.25 29.57
N VAL A 838 -22.87 25.92 28.50
CA VAL A 838 -22.99 25.34 27.14
C VAL A 838 -23.64 23.95 27.17
N LYS A 839 -24.85 23.85 27.73
CA LYS A 839 -25.50 22.56 28.01
C LYS A 839 -25.96 21.81 26.75
N GLU A 840 -26.01 22.52 25.63
CA GLU A 840 -26.42 22.01 24.33
C GLU A 840 -25.29 21.28 23.59
N ALA A 841 -24.03 21.42 24.03
CA ALA A 841 -22.92 20.66 23.48
C ALA A 841 -22.84 19.25 24.09
N PHE A 842 -22.24 18.30 23.37
CA PHE A 842 -21.88 17.00 23.93
C PHE A 842 -20.87 17.17 25.08
N HIS A 843 -19.89 18.05 24.85
CA HIS A 843 -18.90 18.50 25.81
C HIS A 843 -19.40 19.74 26.59
N GLN A 844 -20.00 19.48 27.76
CA GLN A 844 -20.60 20.50 28.63
C GLN A 844 -19.60 21.10 29.61
N ASP A 845 -19.85 22.35 29.99
CA ASP A 845 -19.12 23.08 31.02
C ASP A 845 -17.65 23.38 30.71
N GLU A 846 -17.18 23.34 29.46
CA GLU A 846 -15.76 23.49 29.06
C GLU A 846 -15.36 24.94 28.68
N GLN A 847 -15.74 25.92 29.50
CA GLN A 847 -15.70 27.34 29.09
C GLN A 847 -14.28 27.89 28.88
N THR A 848 -13.31 27.46 29.70
CA THR A 848 -11.94 27.95 29.63
C THR A 848 -11.24 27.43 28.38
N SER A 849 -11.40 26.15 28.06
CA SER A 849 -10.88 25.57 26.81
C SER A 849 -11.49 26.25 25.57
N ARG A 850 -12.82 26.44 25.52
CA ARG A 850 -13.49 27.18 24.44
C ARG A 850 -12.97 28.61 24.29
N THR A 851 -12.70 29.31 25.40
CA THR A 851 -12.16 30.67 25.36
C THR A 851 -10.76 30.71 24.76
N LEU A 852 -9.88 29.77 25.13
CA LEU A 852 -8.52 29.67 24.59
C LEU A 852 -8.55 29.35 23.10
N GLU A 853 -9.42 28.42 22.69
CA GLU A 853 -9.56 28.02 21.28
C GLU A 853 -10.19 29.10 20.42
N TYR A 854 -11.26 29.76 20.86
CA TYR A 854 -11.84 30.88 20.12
C TYR A 854 -10.89 32.05 19.93
N ALA A 855 -9.95 32.26 20.86
CA ALA A 855 -8.90 33.25 20.67
C ALA A 855 -7.94 32.88 19.53
N PHE A 856 -7.64 31.58 19.36
CA PHE A 856 -6.88 31.09 18.21
C PHE A 856 -7.71 31.14 16.92
N ASP A 857 -8.98 30.72 16.96
CA ASP A 857 -9.87 30.76 15.79
C ASP A 857 -10.06 32.20 15.30
N ASP A 858 -10.23 33.17 16.21
CA ASP A 858 -10.27 34.60 15.86
C ASP A 858 -8.98 35.04 15.15
N PHE A 859 -7.81 34.59 15.60
CA PHE A 859 -6.54 34.86 14.91
C PHE A 859 -6.52 34.28 13.50
N ALA A 860 -7.00 33.04 13.32
CA ALA A 860 -7.02 32.39 12.02
C ALA A 860 -7.96 33.10 11.03
N VAL A 861 -9.18 33.46 11.46
CA VAL A 861 -10.11 34.25 10.65
C VAL A 861 -9.50 35.63 10.34
N ALA A 862 -8.77 36.23 11.29
CA ALA A 862 -8.08 37.49 11.05
C ALA A 862 -7.02 37.38 9.93
N GLN A 863 -6.30 36.25 9.83
CA GLN A 863 -5.31 36.08 8.76
C GLN A 863 -5.95 36.06 7.38
N LEU A 864 -7.11 35.41 7.23
CA LEU A 864 -7.86 35.45 5.98
C LEU A 864 -8.49 36.83 5.74
N ALA A 865 -9.06 37.47 6.77
CA ALA A 865 -9.59 38.83 6.69
C ALA A 865 -8.53 39.81 6.14
N LYS A 866 -7.30 39.72 6.66
CA LYS A 866 -6.15 40.52 6.22
C LYS A 866 -5.81 40.26 4.75
N ALA A 867 -5.76 39.00 4.36
CA ALA A 867 -5.45 38.62 2.98
C ALA A 867 -6.51 39.13 1.98
N LEU A 868 -7.78 39.20 2.39
CA LEU A 868 -8.90 39.68 1.58
C LEU A 868 -9.17 41.19 1.74
N GLY A 869 -8.32 41.93 2.46
CA GLY A 869 -8.44 43.38 2.65
C GLY A 869 -9.62 43.82 3.53
N LYS A 870 -10.13 42.95 4.41
CA LYS A 870 -11.23 43.21 5.34
C LYS A 870 -10.68 43.82 6.64
N GLU A 871 -10.17 45.04 6.55
CA GLU A 871 -9.36 45.66 7.61
C GLU A 871 -10.09 45.79 8.97
N GLU A 872 -11.38 46.17 8.96
CA GLU A 872 -12.16 46.31 10.20
C GLU A 872 -12.31 44.98 10.95
N ASP A 873 -12.67 43.91 10.22
CA ASP A 873 -12.78 42.57 10.79
C ASP A 873 -11.40 42.08 11.25
N TYR A 874 -10.32 42.31 10.49
CA TYR A 874 -8.96 41.96 10.87
C TYR A 874 -8.56 42.58 12.21
N GLN A 875 -8.77 43.90 12.39
CA GLN A 875 -8.40 44.58 13.63
C GLN A 875 -9.21 44.08 14.84
N GLU A 876 -10.52 43.87 14.68
CA GLU A 876 -11.37 43.38 15.75
C GLU A 876 -11.05 41.93 16.13
N LEU A 877 -10.82 41.06 15.14
CA LEU A 877 -10.46 39.67 15.37
C LEU A 877 -9.05 39.54 15.98
N MET A 878 -8.07 40.35 15.56
CA MET A 878 -6.76 40.41 16.21
C MET A 878 -6.83 40.94 17.64
N ARG A 879 -7.78 41.83 17.95
CA ARG A 879 -8.01 42.27 19.33
C ARG A 879 -8.61 41.14 20.16
N ARG A 880 -9.58 40.40 19.61
CA ARG A 880 -10.22 39.25 20.29
C ARG A 880 -9.28 38.04 20.39
N SER A 881 -8.30 37.90 19.50
CA SER A 881 -7.33 36.80 19.59
C SER A 881 -6.42 36.88 20.82
N GLU A 882 -6.48 38.00 21.57
CA GLU A 882 -5.84 38.19 22.88
C GLU A 882 -6.74 37.81 24.07
N ASN A 883 -7.99 37.36 23.82
CA ASN A 883 -8.94 36.98 24.87
C ASN A 883 -8.47 35.82 25.74
N TRP A 884 -7.50 35.01 25.30
CA TRP A 884 -6.85 33.99 26.12
C TRP A 884 -6.32 34.56 27.45
N ARG A 885 -5.89 35.84 27.47
CA ARG A 885 -5.43 36.53 28.70
C ARG A 885 -6.49 36.59 29.78
N ASN A 886 -7.77 36.53 29.41
CA ASN A 886 -8.86 36.63 30.36
C ASN A 886 -9.07 35.36 31.19
N VAL A 887 -8.45 34.23 30.82
CA VAL A 887 -8.64 32.97 31.53
C VAL A 887 -7.34 32.41 32.12
N ILE A 888 -6.21 33.09 31.94
CA ILE A 888 -4.96 32.78 32.68
C ILE A 888 -4.98 33.50 34.03
N ASN A 889 -5.06 32.74 35.12
CA ASN A 889 -5.09 33.30 36.46
C ASN A 889 -3.68 33.83 36.82
N PRO A 890 -3.49 35.15 37.02
CA PRO A 890 -2.18 35.73 37.26
C PRO A 890 -1.54 35.29 38.59
N LYS A 891 -2.35 34.75 39.53
CA LYS A 891 -1.86 34.24 40.82
C LYS A 891 -1.17 32.88 40.66
N THR A 892 -1.69 32.01 39.80
CA THR A 892 -1.22 30.63 39.64
C THR A 892 -0.39 30.43 38.36
N GLY A 893 -0.57 31.31 37.37
CA GLY A 893 -0.01 31.17 36.03
C GLY A 893 -0.56 29.96 35.27
N TYR A 894 -1.69 29.39 35.69
CA TYR A 894 -2.43 28.38 34.94
C TYR A 894 -3.74 28.98 34.43
N CYS A 895 -4.29 28.40 33.36
CA CYS A 895 -5.67 28.65 32.98
C CYS A 895 -6.62 28.22 34.12
N ASP A 896 -7.72 28.95 34.28
CA ASP A 896 -8.64 28.79 35.39
C ASP A 896 -10.07 29.14 34.95
N GLY A 897 -11.05 28.65 35.68
CA GLY A 897 -12.44 29.04 35.52
C GLY A 897 -12.64 30.49 35.95
N ARG A 898 -13.50 31.24 35.23
CA ARG A 898 -13.78 32.64 35.55
C ARG A 898 -15.28 32.92 35.57
N TYR A 899 -15.76 33.55 36.63
CA TYR A 899 -17.17 33.90 36.81
C TYR A 899 -17.50 35.21 36.08
N GLN A 900 -18.78 35.46 35.78
CA GLN A 900 -19.27 36.72 35.21
C GLN A 900 -18.88 37.96 36.03
N THR A 901 -18.66 37.80 37.34
CA THR A 901 -18.16 38.85 38.24
C THR A 901 -16.72 39.27 37.95
N GLY A 902 -16.01 38.53 37.09
CA GLY A 902 -14.60 38.70 36.77
C GLY A 902 -13.65 37.95 37.73
N LYS A 903 -14.17 37.35 38.80
CA LYS A 903 -13.40 36.56 39.77
C LYS A 903 -13.02 35.19 39.18
N PHE A 904 -11.80 34.73 39.42
CA PHE A 904 -11.37 33.36 39.12
C PHE A 904 -11.94 32.35 40.14
N GLU A 905 -12.00 31.08 39.75
CA GLU A 905 -12.28 29.97 40.67
C GLU A 905 -11.18 29.83 41.73
N ASP A 906 -9.97 30.35 41.45
CA ASP A 906 -8.78 30.24 42.30
C ASP A 906 -8.34 28.78 42.47
N ASN A 907 -8.37 28.02 41.38
CA ASN A 907 -8.00 26.61 41.35
C ASN A 907 -6.58 26.39 41.90
N THR A 908 -6.43 25.38 42.75
CA THR A 908 -5.12 24.93 43.26
C THR A 908 -4.76 23.50 42.83
N ASP A 909 -5.67 22.82 42.13
CA ASP A 909 -5.48 21.46 41.62
C ASP A 909 -5.29 21.50 40.10
N PHE A 910 -4.04 21.44 39.67
CA PHE A 910 -3.71 21.67 38.27
C PHE A 910 -3.66 20.42 37.40
N ILE A 911 -3.63 19.23 38.02
CA ILE A 911 -3.35 17.95 37.37
C ILE A 911 -4.60 17.09 37.17
N HIS A 912 -5.64 17.29 37.98
CA HIS A 912 -6.90 16.59 37.78
C HIS A 912 -7.83 17.37 36.84
N ARG A 913 -8.71 16.63 36.18
CA ARG A 913 -9.69 17.19 35.26
C ARG A 913 -10.59 18.20 35.98
N LYS A 914 -10.91 19.29 35.29
CA LYS A 914 -11.85 20.32 35.73
C LYS A 914 -12.97 20.44 34.70
N PRO A 915 -14.23 20.68 35.10
CA PRO A 915 -15.34 20.79 34.15
C PRO A 915 -15.07 21.82 33.03
N TYR A 916 -14.46 22.97 33.38
CA TYR A 916 -14.08 24.05 32.46
C TYR A 916 -12.91 23.74 31.51
N ILE A 917 -12.36 22.52 31.55
CA ILE A 917 -11.28 22.06 30.68
C ILE A 917 -11.70 20.81 29.89
N THR A 918 -11.64 20.91 28.57
CA THR A 918 -11.85 19.79 27.63
C THR A 918 -10.75 18.76 27.76
N GLU A 919 -11.14 17.49 27.93
CA GLU A 919 -10.27 16.30 27.84
C GLU A 919 -8.86 16.43 28.43
N GLY A 920 -8.76 17.07 29.60
CA GLY A 920 -7.46 17.34 30.20
C GLY A 920 -7.57 18.04 31.53
N ALA A 921 -6.44 18.62 31.96
CA ALA A 921 -6.33 19.40 33.17
C ALA A 921 -5.76 20.78 32.85
N THR A 922 -5.85 21.72 33.79
CA THR A 922 -5.34 23.09 33.57
C THR A 922 -3.84 23.10 33.24
N CYS A 923 -3.05 22.14 33.72
CA CYS A 923 -1.64 22.02 33.36
C CYS A 923 -1.38 21.64 31.90
N HIS A 924 -2.36 21.04 31.22
CA HIS A 924 -2.30 20.72 29.79
C HIS A 924 -2.74 21.92 28.95
N TYR A 925 -3.88 22.53 29.29
CA TYR A 925 -4.51 23.56 28.45
C TYR A 925 -3.89 24.96 28.55
N THR A 926 -3.15 25.27 29.63
CA THR A 926 -2.51 26.59 29.83
C THR A 926 -1.60 27.00 28.67
N TRP A 927 -1.05 26.03 27.95
CA TRP A 927 -0.11 26.24 26.85
C TRP A 927 -0.77 26.52 25.50
N TYR A 928 -2.10 26.47 25.42
CA TYR A 928 -2.84 26.65 24.17
C TYR A 928 -3.00 28.14 23.85
N VAL A 929 -1.90 28.75 23.41
CA VAL A 929 -1.83 30.12 22.89
C VAL A 929 -0.89 30.16 21.65
N PRO A 930 -1.12 29.31 20.63
CA PRO A 930 -0.18 29.17 19.51
C PRO A 930 0.00 30.48 18.72
N GLN A 931 -1.01 31.34 18.69
CA GLN A 931 -1.00 32.63 17.99
C GLN A 931 -0.13 33.69 18.67
N ASN A 932 0.19 33.55 19.97
CA ASN A 932 0.95 34.55 20.73
C ASN A 932 1.70 33.94 21.94
N VAL A 933 2.64 33.03 21.65
CA VAL A 933 3.45 32.39 22.69
C VAL A 933 4.34 33.40 23.41
N GLU A 934 4.89 34.42 22.74
CA GLU A 934 5.68 35.47 23.41
C GLU A 934 4.82 36.25 24.44
N GLY A 935 3.55 36.49 24.12
CA GLY A 935 2.59 37.09 25.04
C GLY A 935 2.36 36.23 26.29
N LEU A 936 2.27 34.91 26.12
CA LEU A 936 2.15 33.95 27.23
C LEU A 936 3.42 33.93 28.08
N VAL A 937 4.62 33.94 27.47
CA VAL A 937 5.91 34.08 28.19
C VAL A 937 5.90 35.32 29.08
N GLY A 938 5.45 36.47 28.55
CA GLY A 938 5.30 37.70 29.33
C GLY A 938 4.33 37.55 30.51
N MET A 939 3.17 36.91 30.27
CA MET A 939 2.13 36.71 31.30
C MET A 939 2.56 35.76 32.42
N LEU A 940 3.39 34.76 32.11
CA LEU A 940 3.98 33.84 33.11
C LEU A 940 5.20 34.42 33.83
N GLY A 941 5.56 35.67 33.54
CA GLY A 941 6.59 36.42 34.25
C GLY A 941 8.00 36.25 33.66
N GLY A 942 8.11 35.98 32.36
CA GLY A 942 9.36 35.97 31.60
C GLY A 942 9.88 34.58 31.25
N GLN A 943 10.95 34.54 30.45
CA GLN A 943 11.52 33.32 29.86
C GLN A 943 11.88 32.25 30.92
N GLU A 944 12.56 32.63 32.00
CA GLU A 944 13.00 31.69 33.04
C GLU A 944 11.83 30.98 33.75
N LYS A 945 10.75 31.72 34.04
CA LYS A 945 9.56 31.15 34.70
C LYS A 945 8.74 30.29 33.76
N PHE A 946 8.63 30.71 32.50
CA PHE A 946 7.99 29.91 31.45
C PHE A 946 8.72 28.58 31.27
N GLU A 947 10.05 28.62 31.11
CA GLU A 947 10.91 27.45 30.97
C GLU A 947 10.77 26.50 32.18
N ALA A 948 10.88 27.01 33.41
CA ALA A 948 10.77 26.19 34.61
C ALA A 948 9.39 25.52 34.75
N LYS A 949 8.32 26.23 34.37
CA LYS A 949 6.96 25.67 34.38
C LYS A 949 6.80 24.60 33.29
N LEU A 950 7.39 24.82 32.11
CA LEU A 950 7.38 23.85 31.01
C LEU A 950 8.20 22.60 31.37
N ASP A 951 9.37 22.76 31.99
CA ASP A 951 10.20 21.67 32.52
C ASP A 951 9.42 20.83 33.55
N SER A 952 8.61 21.47 34.40
CA SER A 952 7.80 20.77 35.41
C SER A 952 6.79 19.81 34.79
N LEU A 953 6.28 20.11 33.59
CA LEU A 953 5.32 19.25 32.91
C LEU A 953 5.94 17.89 32.56
N PHE A 954 7.21 17.88 32.12
CA PHE A 954 7.92 16.66 31.76
C PHE A 954 8.58 15.99 32.97
N THR A 955 9.25 16.75 33.83
CA THR A 955 9.99 16.20 34.98
C THR A 955 9.08 15.61 36.05
N GLU A 956 7.85 16.12 36.19
CA GLU A 956 6.84 15.58 37.11
C GLU A 956 5.90 14.57 36.44
N GLY A 957 6.15 14.17 35.19
CA GLY A 957 5.35 13.17 34.48
C GLY A 957 3.90 13.59 34.23
N ARG A 958 3.66 14.88 33.97
CA ARG A 958 2.33 15.47 33.70
C ARG A 958 2.01 15.64 32.21
N TYR A 959 2.98 15.41 31.32
CA TYR A 959 2.74 15.47 29.88
C TYR A 959 1.93 14.27 29.42
N TRP A 960 0.83 14.50 28.71
CA TRP A 960 -0.03 13.45 28.17
C TRP A 960 -0.03 13.52 26.65
N HIS A 961 0.68 12.60 25.99
CA HIS A 961 0.82 12.64 24.53
C HIS A 961 -0.39 12.13 23.77
N GLY A 962 -1.05 11.09 24.30
CA GLY A 962 -2.25 10.49 23.70
C GLY A 962 -3.50 11.36 23.78
N ASN A 963 -3.35 12.69 23.90
CA ASN A 963 -4.43 13.65 23.72
C ASN A 963 -3.92 14.99 23.14
N GLU A 964 -4.74 15.60 22.31
CA GLU A 964 -4.44 16.69 21.38
C GLU A 964 -3.98 18.00 22.02
N PRO A 965 -4.48 18.45 23.19
CA PRO A 965 -4.09 19.73 23.78
C PRO A 965 -2.59 19.84 24.08
N CYS A 966 -1.89 18.70 24.14
CA CYS A 966 -0.47 18.62 24.47
C CYS A 966 0.48 18.53 23.27
N HIS A 967 -0.03 18.34 22.04
CA HIS A 967 0.79 18.03 20.86
C HIS A 967 1.81 19.11 20.52
N GLN A 968 1.49 20.39 20.71
CA GLN A 968 2.39 21.52 20.41
C GLN A 968 3.37 21.87 21.53
N ILE A 969 3.17 21.38 22.76
CA ILE A 969 3.84 21.90 23.96
C ILE A 969 5.37 21.74 23.92
N ALA A 970 5.87 20.61 23.41
CA ALA A 970 7.32 20.35 23.36
C ALA A 970 8.07 21.36 22.47
N TYR A 971 7.39 21.97 21.50
CA TYR A 971 7.97 22.97 20.60
C TYR A 971 8.01 24.38 21.21
N LEU A 972 7.38 24.60 22.37
CA LEU A 972 7.33 25.93 22.99
C LEU A 972 8.66 26.36 23.61
N TYR A 973 9.61 25.46 23.83
CA TYR A 973 10.96 25.81 24.28
C TYR A 973 11.70 26.71 23.28
N ASP A 974 11.37 26.61 21.98
CA ASP A 974 11.95 27.46 20.93
C ASP A 974 11.71 28.95 21.18
N PHE A 975 10.53 29.29 21.69
CA PHE A 975 10.11 30.68 21.94
C PHE A 975 10.85 31.33 23.12
N VAL A 976 11.59 30.54 23.89
CA VAL A 976 12.48 31.02 24.97
C VAL A 976 13.95 30.72 24.69
N GLY A 977 14.31 30.38 23.44
CA GLY A 977 15.68 30.15 23.01
C GLY A 977 16.30 28.85 23.53
N LYS A 978 15.47 27.83 23.80
CA LYS A 978 15.85 26.52 24.36
C LYS A 978 15.62 25.37 23.39
N ARG A 979 16.01 25.53 22.12
CA ARG A 979 15.82 24.55 21.04
C ARG A 979 16.38 23.17 21.38
N GLU A 980 17.46 23.10 22.15
CA GLU A 980 18.03 21.85 22.65
C GLU A 980 17.01 21.02 23.46
N LYS A 981 16.15 21.69 24.23
CA LYS A 981 15.07 21.04 24.98
C LYS A 981 13.92 20.61 24.07
N THR A 982 13.57 21.39 23.04
CA THR A 982 12.62 20.94 22.00
C THR A 982 13.09 19.63 21.38
N ILE A 983 14.35 19.58 20.94
CA ILE A 983 14.95 18.39 20.33
C ILE A 983 14.92 17.20 21.31
N GLU A 984 15.32 17.41 22.56
CA GLU A 984 15.30 16.36 23.60
C GLU A 984 13.87 15.83 23.85
N ARG A 985 12.90 16.72 24.05
CA ARG A 985 11.51 16.34 24.40
C ARG A 985 10.78 15.69 23.23
N VAL A 986 10.94 16.20 22.01
CA VAL A 986 10.35 15.58 20.82
C VAL A 986 10.93 14.19 20.57
N ALA A 987 12.27 14.04 20.68
CA ALA A 987 12.90 12.72 20.58
C ALA A 987 12.40 11.76 21.66
N HIS A 988 12.25 12.23 22.90
CA HIS A 988 11.68 11.43 24.00
C HIS A 988 10.29 10.90 23.66
N ILE A 989 9.39 11.78 23.23
CA ILE A 989 8.01 11.42 22.88
C ILE A 989 7.99 10.39 21.74
N LEU A 990 8.76 10.64 20.68
CA LEU A 990 8.90 9.73 19.55
C LEU A 990 9.46 8.35 19.93
N ASP A 991 10.23 8.26 21.02
CA ASP A 991 10.81 7.01 21.55
C ASP A 991 9.89 6.29 22.54
N THR A 992 9.01 7.01 23.25
CA THR A 992 8.25 6.44 24.37
C THR A 992 6.76 6.29 24.12
N GLU A 993 6.20 7.05 23.19
CA GLU A 993 4.75 7.12 22.92
C GLU A 993 4.32 6.49 21.60
N TYR A 994 5.29 5.95 20.84
CA TYR A 994 5.04 5.25 19.59
C TYR A 994 5.92 4.00 19.47
N ASN A 995 5.34 2.89 19.05
CA ASN A 995 6.09 1.71 18.60
C ASN A 995 5.32 0.95 17.50
N ASP A 996 5.97 -0.04 16.88
CA ASP A 996 5.41 -0.79 15.74
C ASP A 996 4.71 -2.10 16.16
N THR A 997 3.92 -2.04 17.24
CA THR A 997 3.13 -3.19 17.73
C THR A 997 1.63 -2.85 17.73
N PRO A 998 0.73 -3.86 17.84
CA PRO A 998 -0.71 -3.60 17.90
C PRO A 998 -1.15 -2.60 18.99
N GLY A 999 -0.42 -2.50 20.10
CA GLY A 999 -0.64 -1.51 21.18
C GLY A 999 0.20 -0.25 21.07
N GLY A 1000 0.76 0.04 19.89
CA GLY A 1000 1.84 1.00 19.70
C GLY A 1000 1.47 2.50 19.72
N LEU A 1001 0.24 2.85 20.08
CA LEU A 1001 -0.23 4.24 20.23
C LEU A 1001 -0.62 4.49 21.69
N SER A 1002 -0.28 5.68 22.20
CA SER A 1002 -0.50 6.09 23.60
C SER A 1002 -1.92 6.57 23.90
N GLY A 1003 -2.74 6.74 22.87
CA GLY A 1003 -4.15 7.10 22.92
C GLY A 1003 -4.79 6.93 21.55
N ASN A 1004 -6.03 7.39 21.41
CA ASN A 1004 -6.75 7.49 20.15
C ASN A 1004 -5.87 8.10 19.03
N ASP A 1005 -5.94 7.55 17.81
CA ASP A 1005 -5.21 8.14 16.67
C ASP A 1005 -5.92 9.39 16.09
N ASP A 1006 -7.21 9.53 16.42
CA ASP A 1006 -8.12 10.63 16.10
C ASP A 1006 -8.04 11.10 14.64
N ALA A 1007 -8.56 10.24 13.76
CA ALA A 1007 -8.60 10.48 12.31
C ALA A 1007 -7.22 10.64 11.66
N GLY A 1008 -6.14 10.21 12.33
CA GLY A 1008 -4.78 10.34 11.85
C GLY A 1008 -4.01 11.53 12.41
N GLN A 1009 -4.58 12.29 13.36
CA GLN A 1009 -3.93 13.43 13.99
C GLN A 1009 -2.63 13.03 14.73
N MET A 1010 -2.70 12.00 15.58
CA MET A 1010 -1.51 11.48 16.28
C MET A 1010 -0.46 10.94 15.31
N SER A 1011 -0.91 10.26 14.26
CA SER A 1011 -0.03 9.76 13.21
C SER A 1011 0.62 10.89 12.39
N ALA A 1012 -0.11 11.96 12.09
CA ALA A 1012 0.43 13.15 11.43
C ALA A 1012 1.45 13.89 12.30
N TRP A 1013 1.23 13.95 13.63
CA TRP A 1013 2.22 14.44 14.58
C TRP A 1013 3.52 13.64 14.50
N TYR A 1014 3.43 12.30 14.49
CA TYR A 1014 4.59 11.43 14.35
C TYR A 1014 5.34 11.68 13.04
N VAL A 1015 4.62 11.81 11.92
CA VAL A 1015 5.20 12.07 10.59
C VAL A 1015 5.98 13.39 10.59
N PHE A 1016 5.36 14.50 10.98
CA PHE A 1016 6.00 15.81 11.08
C PHE A 1016 7.25 15.79 11.97
N SER A 1017 7.06 15.31 13.20
CA SER A 1017 8.12 15.28 14.21
C SER A 1017 9.29 14.40 13.79
N SER A 1018 9.03 13.30 13.05
CA SER A 1018 10.07 12.42 12.52
C SER A 1018 10.84 13.02 11.34
N MET A 1019 10.20 13.90 10.55
CA MET A 1019 10.88 14.71 9.54
C MET A 1019 11.68 15.87 10.16
N GLY A 1020 11.44 16.19 11.44
CA GLY A 1020 12.19 17.18 12.21
C GLY A 1020 11.55 18.56 12.24
N PHE A 1021 10.24 18.70 12.01
CA PHE A 1021 9.55 19.99 12.14
C PHE A 1021 8.04 19.83 12.38
N TYR A 1022 7.37 20.83 12.95
CA TYR A 1022 5.95 20.75 13.32
C TYR A 1022 5.20 22.09 13.21
N PRO A 1023 3.95 22.11 12.71
CA PRO A 1023 3.13 23.33 12.61
C PRO A 1023 2.48 23.70 13.96
N VAL A 1024 3.20 24.40 14.84
CA VAL A 1024 2.65 24.83 16.16
C VAL A 1024 1.44 25.76 16.04
N CYS A 1025 1.44 26.65 15.04
CA CYS A 1025 0.37 27.59 14.80
C CYS A 1025 -0.09 27.50 13.34
N PRO A 1026 -1.04 26.59 13.02
CA PRO A 1026 -1.78 26.63 11.77
C PRO A 1026 -2.37 28.03 11.51
N ALA A 1027 -2.64 28.36 10.26
CA ALA A 1027 -2.89 29.71 9.75
C ALA A 1027 -1.64 30.61 9.68
N THR A 1028 -0.44 30.03 9.79
CA THR A 1028 0.83 30.70 9.52
C THR A 1028 1.69 29.88 8.56
N SER A 1029 2.67 30.51 7.93
CA SER A 1029 3.63 29.81 7.07
C SER A 1029 4.83 29.23 7.84
N ARG A 1030 4.73 29.08 9.17
CA ARG A 1030 5.86 28.72 10.05
C ARG A 1030 5.75 27.30 10.56
N TYR A 1031 6.88 26.60 10.58
CA TYR A 1031 7.06 25.31 11.22
C TYR A 1031 8.17 25.44 12.26
N MET A 1032 7.95 24.91 13.46
CA MET A 1032 8.98 24.85 14.51
C MET A 1032 9.85 23.62 14.28
N LEU A 1033 11.15 23.75 14.50
CA LEU A 1033 12.10 22.68 14.16
C LEU A 1033 12.38 21.78 15.36
N ALA A 1034 12.57 20.51 15.05
CA ALA A 1034 13.12 19.47 15.91
C ALA A 1034 14.29 18.80 15.16
N ALA A 1035 14.75 17.65 15.64
CA ALA A 1035 15.76 16.87 14.93
C ALA A 1035 15.09 15.80 14.04
N PRO A 1036 15.47 15.67 12.76
CA PRO A 1036 14.98 14.60 11.91
C PRO A 1036 15.45 13.24 12.43
N ARG A 1037 14.62 12.20 12.26
CA ARG A 1037 14.94 10.84 12.70
C ARG A 1037 15.72 10.02 11.69
N PHE A 1038 15.71 10.38 10.41
CA PHE A 1038 16.25 9.59 9.29
C PHE A 1038 17.55 10.18 8.76
N GLN A 1039 18.40 9.34 8.14
CA GLN A 1039 19.62 9.79 7.46
C GLN A 1039 19.31 10.73 6.29
N LYS A 1040 18.14 10.56 5.67
CA LYS A 1040 17.64 11.45 4.62
C LYS A 1040 16.11 11.40 4.58
N VAL A 1041 15.50 12.56 4.38
CA VAL A 1041 14.07 12.72 4.07
C VAL A 1041 13.96 13.50 2.77
N THR A 1042 13.17 13.04 1.82
CA THR A 1042 12.89 13.76 0.56
C THR A 1042 11.39 13.98 0.45
N LEU A 1043 10.97 15.25 0.38
CA LEU A 1043 9.60 15.65 0.06
C LEU A 1043 9.47 15.77 -1.46
N ASN A 1044 8.66 14.91 -2.08
CA ASN A 1044 8.38 14.94 -3.51
C ASN A 1044 7.06 15.70 -3.72
N LEU A 1045 7.15 16.99 -4.01
CA LEU A 1045 5.97 17.85 -4.12
C LEU A 1045 5.24 17.65 -5.44
N GLN A 1046 3.94 17.89 -5.43
CA GLN A 1046 3.06 17.70 -6.58
C GLN A 1046 3.41 18.60 -7.79
N ASP A 1047 4.14 19.70 -7.59
CA ASP A 1047 4.64 20.57 -8.66
C ASP A 1047 5.97 20.07 -9.28
N GLY A 1048 6.45 18.89 -8.87
CA GLY A 1048 7.68 18.26 -9.33
C GLY A 1048 8.94 18.75 -8.60
N LYS A 1049 8.83 19.68 -7.64
CA LYS A 1049 9.98 20.07 -6.81
C LYS A 1049 10.28 19.01 -5.77
N GLN A 1050 11.56 18.87 -5.46
CA GLN A 1050 12.05 18.00 -4.39
C GLN A 1050 12.77 18.83 -3.34
N TYR A 1051 12.45 18.58 -2.07
CA TYR A 1051 13.17 19.14 -0.92
C TYR A 1051 13.78 18.01 -0.11
N THR A 1052 15.10 18.05 0.10
CA THR A 1052 15.83 17.04 0.86
C THR A 1052 16.31 17.60 2.18
N ILE A 1053 16.07 16.85 3.26
CA ILE A 1053 16.56 17.10 4.61
C ILE A 1053 17.57 16.00 4.94
N THR A 1054 18.82 16.39 5.16
CA THR A 1054 19.92 15.49 5.53
C THR A 1054 20.57 16.00 6.81
N PRO A 1055 20.37 15.33 7.97
CA PRO A 1055 21.07 15.73 9.19
C PRO A 1055 22.57 15.48 9.09
N THR A 1056 23.36 16.37 9.72
CA THR A 1056 24.81 16.17 9.88
C THR A 1056 25.16 15.08 10.90
N SER A 1057 24.26 14.84 11.87
CA SER A 1057 24.33 13.74 12.85
C SER A 1057 22.93 13.36 13.34
N LEU A 1058 22.74 12.09 13.74
CA LEU A 1058 21.43 11.61 14.23
C LEU A 1058 21.33 11.75 15.76
N PRO A 1059 20.11 11.91 16.32
CA PRO A 1059 19.91 12.09 17.77
C PRO A 1059 20.50 11.00 18.68
N LYS A 1060 20.72 9.77 18.17
CA LYS A 1060 21.33 8.66 18.91
C LYS A 1060 22.78 8.96 19.35
N ASP A 1061 23.46 9.91 18.71
CA ASP A 1061 24.86 10.22 18.99
C ASP A 1061 25.07 11.20 20.17
N ARG A 1062 24.00 11.63 20.87
CA ARG A 1062 23.97 12.47 22.11
C ARG A 1062 24.81 13.76 22.12
N ASN A 1063 25.53 14.07 21.05
CA ASN A 1063 26.24 15.32 20.85
C ASN A 1063 25.32 16.26 20.08
N TYR A 1064 24.41 16.92 20.80
CA TYR A 1064 23.52 17.95 20.26
C TYR A 1064 24.36 19.18 19.89
N ILE A 1065 25.03 19.14 18.73
CA ILE A 1065 25.69 20.30 18.15
C ILE A 1065 24.65 20.95 17.22
N THR A 1066 24.14 22.11 17.61
CA THR A 1066 23.45 23.03 16.71
C THR A 1066 24.47 23.53 15.68
N GLN A 1067 24.64 22.80 14.57
CA GLN A 1067 25.51 23.20 13.47
C GLN A 1067 24.64 23.65 12.29
N GLU A 1068 24.93 24.85 11.79
CA GLU A 1068 24.43 25.56 10.61
C GLU A 1068 23.30 24.90 9.80
N GLU A 1069 22.14 25.55 9.79
CA GLU A 1069 21.11 25.38 8.76
C GLU A 1069 21.61 26.00 7.45
N ILE A 1070 22.33 25.23 6.64
CA ILE A 1070 22.70 25.68 5.29
C ILE A 1070 21.46 25.58 4.39
N LEU A 1071 20.69 26.65 4.32
CA LEU A 1071 19.62 26.81 3.33
C LEU A 1071 20.26 27.29 2.02
N GLN A 1072 20.50 26.35 1.08
CA GLN A 1072 21.01 26.66 -0.26
C GLN A 1072 22.34 27.45 -0.29
N GLY A 1073 23.27 27.15 0.62
CA GLY A 1073 24.61 27.76 0.60
C GLY A 1073 24.72 29.13 1.28
N ASN A 1074 23.77 29.49 2.15
CA ASN A 1074 23.85 30.64 3.05
C ASN A 1074 23.90 30.21 4.52
#